data_AF-A0A1F5J109-F1
#
_entry.id   AF-A0A1F5J109-F1
#
_cell.length_a   1.000
_cell.length_b   1.000
_cell.length_c   1.000
_cell.angle_alpha   90.00
_cell.angle_beta   90.00
_cell.angle_gamma   90.00
#
_symmetry.space_group_name_H-M   'P 1'
#
loop_
_entity.id
_entity.type
_entity.pdbx_description
1 polymer ?
#
loop_
_entity_poly.entity_id
_entity_poly.type
_entity_poly.pdbx_seq_one_letter_code
_entity_poly.pdbx_strand_id
1 'polypeptide(L)'
;MRTLLFLAAALTAGLFLGSRINAFLSISIKEKDLGDSVSAASKDLPPLPFRMVDLGGVGIEADAQAWGKDYSHNTRRFDSVFLSGEPFVDTAGADRVFSQFREYADRMSALGFNAIEFQAFLELVDFDTLGGGSDVYPEGGVERKRHEALRKFYSRFFEYAHGKGLRVILSTDMVALTPALKRYLSGLPGGMDVESPEFWSVYSEGLSELFETMPLVDGLMIRIGEAGPLYNRKGWDYTSELMVRSVASVKEMLVSLTKTAEAHGKYIIFRTWSVGIGEIGGMHTDPAVYERILGGIYSDNLIISTKLTKGDFWNSVPYNPTLYSGRHKRIVELQARREFEAFNVIPNYIGPDYGDALRGFIERNPNIVGVWVWTQAGGPIRQGPMMIYPFTGHWLWTDANVFASAMIAAHPGEPVEKWTREWVRNTFGGGNEVEDGLTELLTLSHGTAVKGLTIPQFARKEVTGVGMEIPPVIYSYWDLMESSTSVMSLVYKASRGELQDAVRDGFAAVSEVRKMKEILASVEGRIEKGREWIPGMEASLDYEENLFSTLAWHKKFSLGFYEWLDKGGDEREREWKASAEEYKKAKAEHMERYQGSLDFPAYNFVMADNGVAQAGRTGYTVWASRALLLVLVLFAAFVIRKGRDAGSGLGTPLFLSVFTFGMLEAFTSFGAPVFVLTTGVPALIYFLGLRFTVFGSRGGFAYSLLPVLALLGLVLAVTSVRGPYYFWYNVWTSGIFRTALASSAVILLLAHFYLVYSYAHGKLGAWRLTGRMLFLTGSLAALYGLVFIVFGLDRTLGRLNDEILMMPVMVSRVLGFSTHLDFLVVINETAVKAGAVLASAGLF
;
A
#
# COMPACT_ATOMS: atom_id res chain seq x y z
N MET A 1 46.65 -19.87 17.36
CA MET A 1 46.34 -18.46 17.67
C MET A 1 45.65 -17.71 16.53
N ARG A 2 46.26 -17.56 15.33
CA ARG A 2 45.66 -16.81 14.19
C ARG A 2 44.29 -17.34 13.74
N THR A 3 44.11 -18.66 13.64
CA THR A 3 42.81 -19.28 13.29
C THR A 3 41.75 -19.05 14.36
N LEU A 4 42.14 -19.08 15.64
CA LEU A 4 41.22 -18.81 16.75
C LEU A 4 40.77 -17.34 16.77
N LEU A 5 41.70 -16.40 16.52
CA LEU A 5 41.38 -14.98 16.38
C LEU A 5 40.45 -14.71 15.19
N PHE A 6 40.70 -15.36 14.05
CA PHE A 6 39.82 -15.28 12.87
C PHE A 6 38.42 -15.81 13.17
N LEU A 7 38.30 -16.98 13.79
CA LEU A 7 37.00 -17.56 14.15
C LEU A 7 36.24 -16.68 15.15
N ALA A 8 36.94 -16.11 16.14
CA ALA A 8 36.35 -15.17 17.09
C ALA A 8 35.87 -13.88 16.40
N ALA A 9 36.66 -13.31 15.50
CA ALA A 9 36.29 -12.12 14.74
C ALA A 9 35.10 -12.39 13.79
N ALA A 10 35.12 -13.52 13.08
CA ALA A 10 34.04 -13.92 12.18
C ALA A 10 32.73 -14.18 12.93
N LEU A 11 32.80 -14.84 14.10
CA LEU A 11 31.65 -15.04 14.98
C LEU A 11 31.10 -13.71 15.50
N THR A 12 31.97 -12.81 15.93
CA THR A 12 31.58 -11.47 16.42
C THR A 12 30.89 -10.67 15.31
N ALA A 13 31.47 -10.65 14.11
CA ALA A 13 30.87 -9.98 12.95
C ALA A 13 29.53 -10.62 12.55
N GLY A 14 29.45 -11.95 12.57
CA GLY A 14 28.23 -12.70 12.28
C GLY A 14 27.11 -12.41 13.27
N LEU A 15 27.41 -12.47 14.57
CA LEU A 15 26.44 -12.14 15.63
C LEU A 15 26.01 -10.67 15.56
N PHE A 16 26.95 -9.75 15.30
CA PHE A 16 26.63 -8.34 15.13
C PHE A 16 25.67 -8.14 13.96
N LEU A 17 26.00 -8.63 12.77
CA LEU A 17 25.14 -8.47 11.59
C LEU A 17 23.80 -9.20 11.75
N GLY A 18 23.83 -10.43 12.30
CA GLY A 18 22.63 -11.21 12.59
C GLY A 18 21.70 -10.50 13.58
N SER A 19 22.25 -9.85 14.61
CA SER A 19 21.46 -9.04 15.55
C SER A 19 20.82 -7.83 14.89
N ARG A 20 21.52 -7.17 13.94
CA ARG A 20 20.97 -6.03 13.18
C ARG A 20 19.85 -6.45 12.24
N ILE A 21 20.04 -7.55 11.50
CA ILE A 21 19.00 -8.13 10.65
C ILE A 21 17.79 -8.53 11.50
N ASN A 22 18.03 -9.19 12.64
CA ASN A 22 16.94 -9.60 13.53
C ASN A 22 16.19 -8.41 14.14
N ALA A 23 16.88 -7.32 14.50
CA ALA A 23 16.25 -6.10 14.99
C ALA A 23 15.35 -5.48 13.92
N PHE A 24 15.83 -5.40 12.67
CA PHE A 24 15.06 -4.88 11.54
C PHE A 24 13.83 -5.75 11.20
N LEU A 25 13.98 -7.08 11.21
CA LEU A 25 12.90 -8.05 10.96
C LEU A 25 12.17 -8.49 12.23
N SER A 26 12.32 -7.76 13.33
CA SER A 26 11.66 -8.12 14.59
C SER A 26 10.15 -7.99 14.43
N ILE A 27 9.42 -8.92 15.05
CA ILE A 27 7.97 -8.90 15.04
C ILE A 27 7.52 -8.42 16.41
N SER A 28 6.61 -7.44 16.42
CA SER A 28 5.79 -7.13 17.60
C SER A 28 4.36 -7.51 17.29
N ILE A 29 3.70 -8.18 18.23
CA ILE A 29 2.27 -8.49 18.19
C ILE A 29 1.69 -8.02 19.51
N LYS A 30 0.75 -7.09 19.45
CA LYS A 30 0.02 -6.56 20.61
C LYS A 30 -1.47 -6.56 20.31
N GLU A 31 -2.31 -6.80 21.30
CA GLU A 31 -3.74 -6.55 21.12
C GLU A 31 -3.96 -5.05 20.91
N LYS A 32 -4.83 -4.68 19.97
CA LYS A 32 -5.24 -3.29 19.81
C LYS A 32 -6.18 -2.94 20.94
N ASP A 33 -5.94 -1.79 21.54
CA ASP A 33 -6.98 -1.11 22.29
C ASP A 33 -7.94 -0.48 21.29
N LEU A 34 -9.02 -1.18 20.95
CA LEU A 34 -10.04 -0.67 20.04
C LEU A 34 -10.90 0.43 20.69
N GLY A 35 -10.67 0.75 21.98
CA GLY A 35 -11.46 1.67 22.77
C GLY A 35 -12.82 1.08 23.16
N ASP A 36 -13.34 1.49 24.31
CA ASP A 36 -14.71 1.15 24.71
C ASP A 36 -15.73 1.96 23.89
N SER A 37 -16.81 1.30 23.47
CA SER A 37 -18.00 1.96 22.94
C SER A 37 -18.51 2.99 23.96
N VAL A 38 -18.70 4.23 23.55
CA VAL A 38 -19.15 5.29 24.45
C VAL A 38 -20.61 5.05 24.85
N SER A 39 -20.89 5.04 26.17
CA SER A 39 -22.23 4.79 26.73
C SER A 39 -23.18 5.97 26.57
N ALA A 40 -24.47 5.65 26.43
CA ALA A 40 -25.70 6.46 26.56
C ALA A 40 -25.62 7.99 26.32
N ALA A 41 -26.36 8.41 25.27
CA ALA A 41 -26.46 9.74 24.70
C ALA A 41 -26.64 10.93 25.67
N SER A 42 -25.86 11.99 25.45
CA SER A 42 -26.35 13.36 25.60
C SER A 42 -27.24 13.70 24.42
N LYS A 43 -28.51 14.06 24.65
CA LYS A 43 -29.48 14.38 23.59
C LYS A 43 -29.27 15.76 22.96
N ASP A 44 -28.39 16.59 23.51
CA ASP A 44 -28.24 18.01 23.15
C ASP A 44 -26.87 18.32 22.51
N LEU A 45 -26.49 17.58 21.46
CA LEU A 45 -25.30 17.93 20.65
C LEU A 45 -25.71 18.80 19.46
N PRO A 46 -25.06 19.97 19.24
CA PRO A 46 -25.41 20.86 18.15
C PRO A 46 -24.98 20.28 16.78
N PRO A 47 -25.63 20.69 15.67
CA PRO A 47 -25.19 20.34 14.32
C PRO A 47 -23.74 20.80 14.07
N LEU A 48 -22.94 19.95 13.42
CA LEU A 48 -21.58 20.32 13.05
C LEU A 48 -21.60 21.40 11.96
N PRO A 49 -20.96 22.57 12.14
CA PRO A 49 -21.07 23.71 11.22
C PRO A 49 -20.34 23.52 9.88
N PHE A 50 -19.42 22.57 9.76
CA PHE A 50 -18.64 22.32 8.55
C PHE A 50 -18.92 20.92 8.01
N ARG A 51 -19.77 20.80 6.99
CA ARG A 51 -20.20 19.52 6.39
C ARG A 51 -19.78 19.52 4.93
N MET A 52 -18.64 18.91 4.67
CA MET A 52 -17.96 18.96 3.38
C MET A 52 -18.05 17.63 2.63
N VAL A 53 -18.08 17.68 1.31
CA VAL A 53 -18.03 16.52 0.39
C VAL A 53 -16.94 16.70 -0.67
N ASP A 54 -16.49 15.58 -1.26
CA ASP A 54 -15.77 15.60 -2.53
C ASP A 54 -16.71 15.89 -3.73
N LEU A 55 -16.20 15.87 -4.96
CA LEU A 55 -17.00 16.05 -6.18
C LEU A 55 -17.79 14.81 -6.61
N GLY A 56 -17.82 13.75 -5.81
CA GLY A 56 -18.33 12.45 -6.24
C GLY A 56 -17.76 12.04 -7.61
N GLY A 57 -18.64 11.58 -8.49
CA GLY A 57 -18.35 11.13 -9.85
C GLY A 57 -18.28 12.22 -10.92
N VAL A 58 -18.46 13.50 -10.59
CA VAL A 58 -18.59 14.58 -11.58
C VAL A 58 -17.38 14.65 -12.52
N GLY A 59 -17.59 14.46 -13.81
CA GLY A 59 -16.51 14.49 -14.80
C GLY A 59 -15.57 13.29 -14.78
N ILE A 60 -15.94 12.19 -14.11
CA ILE A 60 -15.29 10.89 -14.26
C ILE A 60 -16.04 10.12 -15.35
N GLU A 61 -15.34 9.74 -16.40
CA GLU A 61 -15.93 9.01 -17.52
C GLU A 61 -15.93 7.50 -17.29
N ALA A 62 -17.10 6.89 -17.47
CA ALA A 62 -17.33 5.45 -17.48
C ALA A 62 -16.88 4.81 -18.80
N ASP A 63 -15.58 4.92 -19.10
CA ASP A 63 -14.98 4.29 -20.28
C ASP A 63 -14.64 2.82 -19.99
N ALA A 64 -15.49 1.91 -20.48
CA ALA A 64 -15.32 0.47 -20.34
C ALA A 64 -14.01 -0.07 -20.94
N GLN A 65 -13.43 0.59 -21.96
CA GLN A 65 -12.18 0.13 -22.58
C GLN A 65 -10.95 0.48 -21.74
N ALA A 66 -11.03 1.58 -20.98
CA ALA A 66 -9.97 2.08 -20.12
C ALA A 66 -10.13 1.69 -18.64
N TRP A 67 -11.10 0.85 -18.29
CA TRP A 67 -11.39 0.40 -16.92
C TRP A 67 -10.84 -1.01 -16.61
N GLY A 68 -10.57 -1.29 -15.33
CA GLY A 68 -10.25 -2.60 -14.77
C GLY A 68 -8.77 -3.02 -14.79
N LYS A 69 -7.83 -2.11 -15.09
CA LYS A 69 -6.40 -2.44 -15.28
C LYS A 69 -5.43 -1.39 -14.72
N ASP A 70 -5.89 -0.50 -13.85
CA ASP A 70 -5.15 0.69 -13.46
C ASP A 70 -5.20 0.93 -11.95
N TYR A 71 -4.09 0.60 -11.28
CA TYR A 71 -3.86 0.83 -9.84
C TYR A 71 -3.39 2.27 -9.53
N SER A 72 -3.42 3.20 -10.49
CA SER A 72 -3.11 4.61 -10.22
C SER A 72 -4.17 5.27 -9.34
N HIS A 73 -3.76 6.27 -8.56
CA HIS A 73 -4.67 7.06 -7.73
C HIS A 73 -5.20 8.31 -8.45
N ASN A 74 -4.78 8.53 -9.70
CA ASN A 74 -5.35 9.58 -10.53
C ASN A 74 -6.76 9.16 -10.99
N THR A 75 -7.77 9.94 -10.61
CA THR A 75 -9.17 9.64 -10.97
C THR A 75 -9.48 9.83 -12.45
N ARG A 76 -8.58 10.48 -13.20
CA ARG A 76 -8.78 10.93 -14.59
C ARG A 76 -10.04 11.78 -14.72
N ARG A 77 -10.32 12.57 -13.68
CA ARG A 77 -11.42 13.54 -13.69
C ARG A 77 -11.12 14.59 -14.75
N PHE A 78 -12.13 14.92 -15.55
CA PHE A 78 -12.06 15.89 -16.64
C PHE A 78 -11.10 15.50 -17.77
N ASP A 79 -10.71 14.22 -17.90
CA ASP A 79 -9.83 13.77 -18.98
C ASP A 79 -10.40 14.03 -20.38
N SER A 80 -11.72 13.91 -20.55
CA SER A 80 -12.43 14.23 -21.79
C SER A 80 -12.83 15.70 -21.93
N VAL A 81 -12.44 16.56 -20.97
CA VAL A 81 -12.74 18.00 -21.00
C VAL A 81 -11.46 18.82 -21.20
N PHE A 82 -10.40 18.52 -20.46
CA PHE A 82 -9.15 19.28 -20.53
C PHE A 82 -8.28 18.75 -21.67
N LEU A 83 -7.97 19.63 -22.62
CA LEU A 83 -7.22 19.36 -23.84
C LEU A 83 -5.73 19.71 -23.66
N SER A 84 -4.85 19.02 -24.40
CA SER A 84 -3.40 19.27 -24.34
C SER A 84 -2.98 20.59 -25.01
N GLY A 85 -3.80 21.14 -25.90
CA GLY A 85 -3.57 22.39 -26.63
C GLY A 85 -4.82 23.26 -26.70
N GLU A 86 -4.70 24.47 -27.25
CA GLU A 86 -5.83 25.39 -27.44
C GLU A 86 -7.03 24.69 -28.11
N PRO A 87 -8.28 24.89 -27.61
CA PRO A 87 -8.70 25.87 -26.62
C PRO A 87 -8.52 25.46 -25.13
N PHE A 88 -7.77 24.38 -24.86
CA PHE A 88 -7.48 23.78 -23.53
C PHE A 88 -8.69 23.21 -22.79
N VAL A 89 -9.91 23.64 -23.11
CA VAL A 89 -11.16 23.12 -22.58
C VAL A 89 -12.09 22.81 -23.75
N ASP A 90 -12.54 21.56 -23.85
CA ASP A 90 -13.64 21.18 -24.76
C ASP A 90 -14.96 21.74 -24.24
N THR A 91 -15.53 22.72 -24.95
CA THR A 91 -16.78 23.39 -24.55
C THR A 91 -17.92 22.39 -24.37
N ALA A 92 -18.06 21.42 -25.28
CA ALA A 92 -19.14 20.44 -25.20
C ALA A 92 -18.98 19.51 -23.98
N GLY A 93 -17.76 19.03 -23.73
CA GLY A 93 -17.40 18.30 -22.52
C GLY A 93 -17.66 19.09 -21.24
N ALA A 94 -17.29 20.37 -21.24
CA ALA A 94 -17.52 21.26 -20.10
C ALA A 94 -19.01 21.43 -19.79
N ASP A 95 -19.88 21.58 -20.81
CA ASP A 95 -21.33 21.67 -20.62
C ASP A 95 -21.96 20.38 -20.08
N ARG A 96 -21.48 19.22 -20.55
CA ARG A 96 -21.93 17.91 -20.05
C ARG A 96 -21.56 17.75 -18.57
N VAL A 97 -20.29 17.99 -18.23
CA VAL A 97 -19.79 17.85 -16.86
C VAL A 97 -20.41 18.89 -15.93
N PHE A 98 -20.65 20.11 -16.38
CA PHE A 98 -21.37 21.10 -15.59
C PHE A 98 -22.80 20.66 -15.28
N SER A 99 -23.48 19.98 -16.20
CA SER A 99 -24.82 19.43 -15.93
C SER A 99 -24.78 18.34 -14.86
N GLN A 100 -23.79 17.44 -14.90
CA GLN A 100 -23.54 16.47 -13.81
C GLN A 100 -23.26 17.18 -12.48
N PHE A 101 -22.44 18.23 -12.50
CA PHE A 101 -22.13 19.00 -11.30
C PHE A 101 -23.37 19.61 -10.67
N ARG A 102 -24.28 20.18 -11.46
CA ARG A 102 -25.53 20.75 -10.95
C ARG A 102 -26.38 19.72 -10.23
N GLU A 103 -26.56 18.55 -10.84
CA GLU A 103 -27.30 17.45 -10.22
C GLU A 103 -26.66 17.00 -8.90
N TYR A 104 -25.33 16.85 -8.88
CA TYR A 104 -24.60 16.47 -7.68
C TYR A 104 -24.67 17.54 -6.58
N ALA A 105 -24.41 18.81 -6.91
CA ALA A 105 -24.46 19.92 -5.97
C ALA A 105 -25.87 20.12 -5.39
N ASP A 106 -26.92 19.95 -6.20
CA ASP A 106 -28.31 19.96 -5.75
C ASP A 106 -28.58 18.84 -4.73
N ARG A 107 -28.13 17.62 -5.04
CA ARG A 107 -28.24 16.47 -4.14
C ARG A 107 -27.53 16.73 -2.82
N MET A 108 -26.28 17.20 -2.86
CA MET A 108 -25.46 17.41 -1.66
C MET A 108 -25.99 18.57 -0.80
N SER A 109 -26.42 19.66 -1.43
CA SER A 109 -27.07 20.79 -0.73
C SER A 109 -28.38 20.35 -0.07
N ALA A 110 -29.20 19.53 -0.74
CA ALA A 110 -30.43 18.98 -0.17
C ALA A 110 -30.21 18.06 1.05
N LEU A 111 -29.08 17.34 1.09
CA LEU A 111 -28.64 16.58 2.26
C LEU A 111 -28.07 17.45 3.39
N GLY A 112 -27.94 18.77 3.16
CA GLY A 112 -27.45 19.73 4.14
C GLY A 112 -25.94 19.90 4.17
N PHE A 113 -25.19 19.37 3.20
CA PHE A 113 -23.78 19.73 3.03
C PHE A 113 -23.65 21.22 2.69
N ASN A 114 -22.56 21.84 3.14
CA ASN A 114 -22.33 23.29 3.01
C ASN A 114 -20.91 23.65 2.54
N ALA A 115 -20.13 22.65 2.12
CA ALA A 115 -18.83 22.82 1.50
C ALA A 115 -18.57 21.70 0.49
N ILE A 116 -17.81 21.99 -0.57
CA ILE A 116 -17.43 21.03 -1.60
C ILE A 116 -15.98 21.25 -2.01
N GLU A 117 -15.26 20.13 -2.14
CA GLU A 117 -13.85 20.08 -2.53
C GLU A 117 -13.68 20.14 -4.05
N PHE A 118 -12.65 20.80 -4.57
CA PHE A 118 -12.21 20.71 -5.96
C PHE A 118 -10.69 20.58 -6.03
N GLN A 119 -10.18 19.54 -6.70
CA GLN A 119 -8.74 19.43 -6.95
C GLN A 119 -8.31 20.44 -8.03
N ALA A 120 -7.62 21.50 -7.60
CA ALA A 120 -6.99 22.53 -8.43
C ALA A 120 -6.17 23.48 -7.53
N PHE A 121 -5.03 23.97 -8.01
CA PHE A 121 -4.32 25.10 -7.40
C PHE A 121 -3.46 25.83 -8.43
N LEU A 122 -2.34 25.24 -8.84
CA LEU A 122 -1.41 25.86 -9.80
C LEU A 122 -2.04 26.07 -11.17
N GLU A 123 -3.08 25.32 -11.50
CA GLU A 123 -3.87 25.45 -12.72
C GLU A 123 -4.61 26.79 -12.83
N LEU A 124 -4.70 27.55 -11.73
CA LEU A 124 -5.46 28.80 -11.63
C LEU A 124 -4.58 30.03 -11.35
N VAL A 125 -3.26 29.86 -11.22
CA VAL A 125 -2.31 30.89 -10.74
C VAL A 125 -1.20 31.15 -11.77
N ASP A 126 -0.95 32.42 -12.08
CA ASP A 126 0.07 32.88 -13.02
C ASP A 126 1.34 33.46 -12.35
N PHE A 127 1.29 33.75 -11.03
CA PHE A 127 2.34 34.39 -10.25
C PHE A 127 2.71 35.79 -10.75
N ASP A 128 1.70 36.61 -11.04
CA ASP A 128 1.82 37.96 -11.61
C ASP A 128 2.51 38.97 -10.69
N THR A 129 2.52 38.72 -9.38
CA THR A 129 3.18 39.59 -8.39
C THR A 129 4.67 39.29 -8.22
N LEU A 130 5.18 38.19 -8.79
CA LEU A 130 6.57 37.77 -8.63
C LEU A 130 7.48 38.35 -9.72
N GLY A 131 8.59 38.96 -9.29
CA GLY A 131 9.64 39.45 -10.20
C GLY A 131 9.11 40.47 -11.21
N GLY A 132 9.35 40.23 -12.51
CA GLY A 132 8.79 41.03 -13.61
C GLY A 132 7.32 40.73 -13.95
N GLY A 133 6.64 39.92 -13.15
CA GLY A 133 5.25 39.47 -13.36
C GLY A 133 5.10 38.42 -14.45
N SER A 134 6.17 38.01 -15.14
CA SER A 134 6.16 36.94 -16.15
C SER A 134 7.37 36.00 -16.03
N ASP A 135 8.07 36.06 -14.89
CA ASP A 135 9.31 35.33 -14.66
C ASP A 135 9.07 33.83 -14.42
N VAL A 136 7.90 33.47 -13.86
CA VAL A 136 7.48 32.07 -13.69
C VAL A 136 6.87 31.56 -15.00
N TYR A 137 5.78 32.21 -15.45
CA TYR A 137 5.10 31.89 -16.71
C TYR A 137 5.20 33.07 -17.68
N PRO A 138 5.91 32.91 -18.82
CA PRO A 138 6.11 33.98 -19.79
C PRO A 138 4.81 34.54 -20.35
N GLU A 139 4.81 35.82 -20.70
CA GLU A 139 3.69 36.48 -21.39
C GLU A 139 3.34 35.73 -22.69
N GLY A 140 2.05 35.46 -22.90
CA GLY A 140 1.56 34.68 -24.05
C GLY A 140 1.95 33.19 -24.04
N GLY A 141 2.58 32.70 -22.96
CA GLY A 141 2.95 31.30 -22.76
C GLY A 141 1.74 30.36 -22.72
N VAL A 142 1.99 29.08 -22.98
CA VAL A 142 0.95 28.04 -23.01
C VAL A 142 0.27 27.89 -21.64
N GLU A 143 1.03 28.03 -20.56
CA GLU A 143 0.56 27.96 -19.18
C GLU A 143 -0.49 29.05 -18.91
N ARG A 144 -0.20 30.32 -19.20
CA ARG A 144 -1.15 31.44 -18.98
C ARG A 144 -2.46 31.27 -19.74
N LYS A 145 -2.38 30.89 -21.02
CA LYS A 145 -3.59 30.66 -21.84
C LYS A 145 -4.41 29.48 -21.32
N ARG A 146 -3.73 28.43 -20.83
CA ARG A 146 -4.37 27.28 -20.18
C ARG A 146 -5.02 27.70 -18.87
N HIS A 147 -4.34 28.46 -18.03
CA HIS A 147 -4.88 28.96 -16.76
C HIS A 147 -6.10 29.85 -16.98
N GLU A 148 -6.08 30.74 -17.98
CA GLU A 148 -7.25 31.55 -18.34
C GLU A 148 -8.46 30.68 -18.72
N ALA A 149 -8.26 29.67 -19.57
CA ALA A 149 -9.31 28.73 -19.96
C ALA A 149 -9.84 27.93 -18.77
N LEU A 150 -8.96 27.49 -17.86
CA LEU A 150 -9.34 26.74 -16.66
C LEU A 150 -10.04 27.63 -15.63
N ARG A 151 -9.60 28.86 -15.40
CA ARG A 151 -10.32 29.84 -14.56
C ARG A 151 -11.73 30.05 -15.06
N LYS A 152 -11.92 30.25 -16.37
CA LYS A 152 -13.27 30.37 -16.98
C LYS A 152 -14.11 29.10 -16.78
N PHE A 153 -13.52 27.93 -16.94
CA PHE A 153 -14.19 26.65 -16.68
C PHE A 153 -14.65 26.55 -15.23
N TYR A 154 -13.76 26.74 -14.26
CA TYR A 154 -14.04 26.59 -12.83
C TYR A 154 -14.96 27.68 -12.27
N SER A 155 -14.85 28.95 -12.72
CA SER A 155 -15.73 30.03 -12.24
C SER A 155 -17.20 29.69 -12.35
N ARG A 156 -17.61 29.06 -13.45
CA ARG A 156 -18.99 28.61 -13.67
C ARG A 156 -19.44 27.59 -12.60
N PHE A 157 -18.56 26.68 -12.18
CA PHE A 157 -18.86 25.69 -11.15
C PHE A 157 -18.93 26.36 -9.78
N PHE A 158 -18.01 27.28 -9.49
CA PHE A 158 -17.96 27.98 -8.20
C PHE A 158 -19.17 28.90 -7.99
N GLU A 159 -19.61 29.61 -9.03
CA GLU A 159 -20.84 30.41 -9.02
C GLU A 159 -22.06 29.58 -8.64
N TYR A 160 -22.19 28.38 -9.24
CA TYR A 160 -23.30 27.49 -8.95
C TYR A 160 -23.22 26.89 -7.53
N ALA A 161 -22.02 26.50 -7.09
CA ALA A 161 -21.78 25.98 -5.74
C ALA A 161 -22.21 27.00 -4.66
N HIS A 162 -21.75 28.26 -4.79
CA HIS A 162 -22.14 29.35 -3.90
C HIS A 162 -23.64 29.62 -3.92
N GLY A 163 -24.26 29.59 -5.11
CA GLY A 163 -25.72 29.71 -5.26
C GLY A 163 -26.51 28.61 -4.54
N LYS A 164 -25.88 27.48 -4.22
CA LYS A 164 -26.43 26.36 -3.44
C LYS A 164 -26.00 26.36 -1.97
N GLY A 165 -25.32 27.41 -1.52
CA GLY A 165 -24.80 27.51 -0.15
C GLY A 165 -23.61 26.60 0.14
N LEU A 166 -22.93 26.11 -0.90
CA LEU A 166 -21.73 25.29 -0.79
C LEU A 166 -20.48 26.17 -0.88
N ARG A 167 -19.68 26.20 0.18
CA ARG A 167 -18.34 26.79 0.15
C ARG A 167 -17.44 26.02 -0.81
N VAL A 168 -16.61 26.71 -1.57
CA VAL A 168 -15.66 26.10 -2.52
C VAL A 168 -14.30 25.98 -1.84
N ILE A 169 -13.88 24.74 -1.58
CA ILE A 169 -12.56 24.45 -1.02
C ILE A 169 -11.73 23.81 -2.12
N LEU A 170 -10.64 24.45 -2.52
CA LEU A 170 -9.70 23.84 -3.46
C LEU A 170 -8.81 22.83 -2.74
N SER A 171 -8.24 21.84 -3.43
CA SER A 171 -7.26 20.91 -2.84
C SER A 171 -6.02 20.74 -3.71
N THR A 172 -4.87 20.53 -3.05
CA THR A 172 -3.59 20.29 -3.72
C THR A 172 -2.63 19.45 -2.87
N ASP A 173 -1.71 18.76 -3.56
CA ASP A 173 -0.61 18.03 -2.96
C ASP A 173 0.65 18.92 -3.00
N MET A 174 1.11 19.33 -1.82
CA MET A 174 2.33 20.13 -1.68
C MET A 174 3.56 19.24 -1.52
N VAL A 175 4.68 19.52 -2.18
CA VAL A 175 4.97 20.73 -2.97
C VAL A 175 4.49 20.56 -4.41
N ALA A 176 3.53 21.37 -4.84
CA ALA A 176 3.00 21.38 -6.20
C ALA A 176 3.98 22.11 -7.14
N LEU A 177 4.23 21.56 -8.32
CA LEU A 177 5.26 22.03 -9.26
C LEU A 177 4.80 21.95 -10.71
N THR A 178 5.24 22.94 -11.50
CA THR A 178 5.41 22.86 -12.95
C THR A 178 6.90 22.95 -13.30
N PRO A 179 7.34 22.52 -14.50
CA PRO A 179 8.72 22.70 -14.92
C PRO A 179 9.21 24.16 -14.85
N ALA A 180 8.33 25.12 -15.14
CA ALA A 180 8.66 26.54 -15.08
C ALA A 180 8.78 27.05 -13.64
N LEU A 181 7.81 26.72 -12.78
CA LEU A 181 7.87 27.06 -11.35
C LEU A 181 9.08 26.43 -10.66
N LYS A 182 9.42 25.17 -10.98
CA LYS A 182 10.61 24.51 -10.43
C LYS A 182 11.91 25.23 -10.82
N ARG A 183 12.01 25.71 -12.07
CA ARG A 183 13.16 26.51 -12.52
C ARG A 183 13.25 27.84 -11.77
N TYR A 184 12.12 28.52 -11.59
CA TYR A 184 12.06 29.78 -10.85
C TYR A 184 12.51 29.59 -9.39
N LEU A 185 11.91 28.63 -8.67
CA LEU A 185 12.27 28.29 -7.29
C LEU A 185 13.75 27.92 -7.17
N SER A 186 14.28 27.11 -8.09
CA SER A 186 15.69 26.72 -8.08
C SER A 186 16.66 27.89 -8.30
N GLY A 187 16.19 29.01 -8.88
CA GLY A 187 16.96 30.23 -9.09
C GLY A 187 16.95 31.19 -7.90
N LEU A 188 16.09 30.98 -6.90
CA LEU A 188 16.02 31.82 -5.71
C LEU A 188 17.23 31.59 -4.78
N PRO A 189 17.61 32.59 -3.96
CA PRO A 189 18.46 32.34 -2.80
C PRO A 189 17.82 31.27 -1.91
N GLY A 190 18.55 30.19 -1.61
CA GLY A 190 18.00 29.02 -0.90
C GLY A 190 17.40 27.93 -1.80
N GLY A 191 17.09 28.26 -3.06
CA GLY A 191 16.65 27.31 -4.08
C GLY A 191 15.36 26.57 -3.68
N MET A 192 15.42 25.24 -3.69
CA MET A 192 14.30 24.35 -3.35
C MET A 192 14.23 24.00 -1.85
N ASP A 193 14.79 24.84 -0.98
CA ASP A 193 14.77 24.62 0.47
C ASP A 193 13.37 24.91 1.06
N VAL A 194 12.65 23.85 1.43
CA VAL A 194 11.30 23.95 1.99
C VAL A 194 11.27 24.40 3.46
N GLU A 195 12.43 24.64 4.10
CA GLU A 195 12.51 25.28 5.41
C GLU A 195 12.72 26.80 5.30
N SER A 196 12.91 27.33 4.09
CA SER A 196 13.13 28.76 3.84
C SER A 196 11.78 29.52 3.71
N PRO A 197 11.63 30.66 4.40
CA PRO A 197 10.52 31.57 4.19
C PRO A 197 10.44 32.11 2.76
N GLU A 198 11.58 32.35 2.10
CA GLU A 198 11.65 32.83 0.71
C GLU A 198 11.07 31.81 -0.28
N PHE A 199 11.23 30.52 0.00
CA PHE A 199 10.57 29.46 -0.77
C PHE A 199 9.03 29.56 -0.63
N TRP A 200 8.53 29.69 0.60
CA TRP A 200 7.09 29.74 0.85
C TRP A 200 6.45 31.10 0.51
N SER A 201 7.24 32.17 0.38
CA SER A 201 6.71 33.45 -0.11
C SER A 201 6.22 33.34 -1.56
N VAL A 202 6.84 32.51 -2.41
CA VAL A 202 6.36 32.25 -3.77
C VAL A 202 4.94 31.68 -3.76
N TYR A 203 4.71 30.65 -2.95
CA TYR A 203 3.39 30.05 -2.81
C TYR A 203 2.39 30.97 -2.11
N SER A 204 2.85 31.82 -1.19
CA SER A 204 2.03 32.82 -0.52
C SER A 204 1.52 33.89 -1.50
N GLU A 205 2.38 34.36 -2.41
CA GLU A 205 2.01 35.28 -3.49
C GLU A 205 1.03 34.61 -4.47
N GLY A 206 1.31 33.38 -4.90
CA GLY A 206 0.40 32.63 -5.75
C GLY A 206 -0.97 32.36 -5.10
N LEU A 207 -0.99 32.11 -3.79
CA LEU A 207 -2.22 31.95 -3.03
C LEU A 207 -2.99 33.27 -2.87
N SER A 208 -2.30 34.40 -2.69
CA SER A 208 -2.92 35.73 -2.69
C SER A 208 -3.58 36.01 -4.04
N GLU A 209 -2.85 35.80 -5.13
CA GLU A 209 -3.37 35.96 -6.50
C GLU A 209 -4.58 35.06 -6.74
N LEU A 210 -4.55 33.80 -6.29
CA LEU A 210 -5.70 32.89 -6.41
C LEU A 210 -6.96 33.46 -5.76
N PHE A 211 -6.85 33.98 -4.54
CA PHE A 211 -8.01 34.52 -3.82
C PHE A 211 -8.52 35.83 -4.42
N GLU A 212 -7.65 36.62 -5.05
CA GLU A 212 -8.03 37.84 -5.77
C GLU A 212 -8.69 37.54 -7.12
N THR A 213 -8.14 36.59 -7.87
CA THR A 213 -8.60 36.23 -9.22
C THR A 213 -9.83 35.32 -9.20
N MET A 214 -9.96 34.48 -8.17
CA MET A 214 -11.06 33.53 -7.99
C MET A 214 -11.75 33.77 -6.63
N PRO A 215 -12.46 34.89 -6.43
CA PRO A 215 -12.96 35.33 -5.12
C PRO A 215 -14.00 34.38 -4.48
N LEU A 216 -14.62 33.52 -5.29
CA LEU A 216 -15.53 32.47 -4.84
C LEU A 216 -14.83 31.25 -4.23
N VAL A 217 -13.49 31.17 -4.28
CA VAL A 217 -12.75 30.17 -3.50
C VAL A 217 -12.77 30.57 -2.03
N ASP A 218 -13.23 29.69 -1.15
CA ASP A 218 -13.34 29.92 0.30
C ASP A 218 -12.12 29.40 1.07
N GLY A 219 -11.29 28.55 0.47
CA GLY A 219 -10.05 28.07 1.07
C GLY A 219 -9.28 27.06 0.23
N LEU A 220 -8.12 26.68 0.74
CA LEU A 220 -7.24 25.67 0.15
C LEU A 220 -6.98 24.54 1.15
N MET A 221 -7.23 23.30 0.72
CA MET A 221 -6.91 22.07 1.42
C MET A 221 -5.54 21.55 0.94
N ILE A 222 -4.66 21.24 1.88
CA ILE A 222 -3.28 20.84 1.61
C ILE A 222 -3.05 19.41 2.12
N ARG A 223 -2.48 18.56 1.27
CA ARG A 223 -1.85 17.28 1.67
C ARG A 223 -0.35 17.33 1.37
N ILE A 224 0.44 16.73 2.26
CA ILE A 224 1.89 16.53 2.08
C ILE A 224 2.33 15.06 2.19
N GLY A 225 1.39 14.16 2.48
CA GLY A 225 1.65 12.75 2.74
C GLY A 225 1.80 11.84 1.53
N GLU A 226 1.37 12.31 0.36
CA GLU A 226 1.35 11.54 -0.87
C GLU A 226 1.61 12.49 -2.04
N ALA A 227 2.47 12.08 -2.96
CA ALA A 227 2.82 12.85 -4.16
C ALA A 227 3.46 11.94 -5.21
N GLY A 228 3.83 12.52 -6.34
CA GLY A 228 4.62 11.86 -7.37
C GLY A 228 3.80 11.12 -8.45
N PRO A 229 4.46 10.27 -9.26
CA PRO A 229 3.89 9.74 -10.50
C PRO A 229 2.56 8.99 -10.37
N LEU A 230 2.26 8.45 -9.19
CA LEU A 230 1.03 7.73 -8.89
C LEU A 230 -0.24 8.62 -8.96
N TYR A 231 -0.06 9.93 -8.75
CA TYR A 231 -1.13 10.94 -8.79
C TYR A 231 -1.06 11.81 -10.06
N ASN A 232 0.07 11.78 -10.78
CA ASN A 232 0.27 12.61 -11.96
C ASN A 232 -0.66 12.19 -13.10
N ARG A 233 -1.27 13.20 -13.74
CA ARG A 233 -2.04 12.98 -14.97
C ARG A 233 -1.08 12.84 -16.15
N LYS A 234 -1.32 11.83 -16.99
CA LYS A 234 -0.51 11.61 -18.19
C LYS A 234 -0.64 12.80 -19.15
N GLY A 235 0.49 13.34 -19.58
CA GLY A 235 0.54 14.47 -20.54
C GLY A 235 0.22 15.82 -19.92
N TRP A 236 0.23 15.93 -18.59
CA TRP A 236 0.08 17.18 -17.86
C TRP A 236 1.39 17.59 -17.20
N ASP A 237 1.68 18.89 -17.17
CA ASP A 237 2.95 19.43 -16.64
C ASP A 237 2.88 19.73 -15.13
N TYR A 238 1.73 19.50 -14.50
CA TYR A 238 1.52 19.71 -13.06
C TYR A 238 1.83 18.41 -12.31
N THR A 239 2.68 18.55 -11.31
CA THR A 239 3.20 17.43 -10.52
C THR A 239 3.28 17.84 -9.05
N SER A 240 3.51 16.88 -8.16
CA SER A 240 3.83 17.14 -6.77
C SER A 240 5.03 16.32 -6.31
N GLU A 241 5.81 16.87 -5.38
CA GLU A 241 6.98 16.20 -4.79
C GLU A 241 6.88 16.14 -3.25
N LEU A 242 7.22 14.99 -2.67
CA LEU A 242 7.31 14.79 -1.22
C LEU A 242 8.53 15.53 -0.68
N MET A 243 8.46 16.85 -0.50
CA MET A 243 9.60 17.65 -0.02
C MET A 243 9.44 18.11 1.44
N VAL A 244 8.21 18.31 1.91
CA VAL A 244 7.92 18.72 3.28
C VAL A 244 8.01 17.50 4.20
N ARG A 245 9.16 17.32 4.87
CA ARG A 245 9.47 16.09 5.66
C ARG A 245 9.90 16.34 7.11
N SER A 246 10.10 17.59 7.50
CA SER A 246 10.60 17.99 8.82
C SER A 246 9.57 18.82 9.59
N VAL A 247 9.73 18.92 10.91
CA VAL A 247 8.89 19.82 11.72
C VAL A 247 9.02 21.28 11.26
N ALA A 248 10.23 21.71 10.89
CA ALA A 248 10.50 23.07 10.44
C ALA A 248 9.77 23.38 9.12
N SER A 249 9.89 22.50 8.12
CA SER A 249 9.23 22.69 6.82
C SER A 249 7.70 22.73 6.91
N VAL A 250 7.07 21.90 7.76
CA VAL A 250 5.61 21.96 7.98
C VAL A 250 5.20 23.28 8.64
N LYS A 251 5.97 23.72 9.64
CA LYS A 251 5.69 24.99 10.33
C LYS A 251 5.80 26.17 9.39
N GLU A 252 6.88 26.25 8.61
CA GLU A 252 7.09 27.36 7.69
C GLU A 252 5.98 27.42 6.63
N MET A 253 5.65 26.27 6.01
CA MET A 253 4.53 26.14 5.08
C MET A 253 3.21 26.65 5.67
N LEU A 254 2.82 26.09 6.82
CA LEU A 254 1.50 26.39 7.39
C LEU A 254 1.42 27.81 7.92
N VAL A 255 2.47 28.34 8.54
CA VAL A 255 2.50 29.74 8.99
C VAL A 255 2.36 30.68 7.79
N SER A 256 3.13 30.45 6.73
CA SER A 256 3.11 31.28 5.53
C SER A 256 1.75 31.27 4.84
N LEU A 257 1.24 30.09 4.51
CA LEU A 257 -0.02 29.96 3.77
C LEU A 257 -1.25 30.33 4.60
N THR A 258 -1.24 30.05 5.91
CA THR A 258 -2.35 30.43 6.79
C THR A 258 -2.43 31.95 6.93
N LYS A 259 -1.29 32.63 7.12
CA LYS A 259 -1.25 34.09 7.20
C LYS A 259 -1.79 34.75 5.93
N THR A 260 -1.45 34.22 4.76
CA THR A 260 -2.02 34.70 3.49
C THR A 260 -3.53 34.47 3.44
N ALA A 261 -4.00 33.26 3.77
CA ALA A 261 -5.43 32.97 3.78
C ALA A 261 -6.23 33.86 4.75
N GLU A 262 -5.68 34.14 5.93
CA GLU A 262 -6.25 35.08 6.91
C GLU A 262 -6.43 36.49 6.33
N ALA A 263 -5.42 37.01 5.62
CA ALA A 263 -5.49 38.34 5.01
C ALA A 263 -6.64 38.48 4.00
N HIS A 264 -7.07 37.36 3.41
CA HIS A 264 -8.19 37.29 2.46
C HIS A 264 -9.50 36.78 3.08
N GLY A 265 -9.51 36.48 4.39
CA GLY A 265 -10.67 35.90 5.07
C GLY A 265 -11.02 34.48 4.61
N LYS A 266 -10.04 33.71 4.13
CA LYS A 266 -10.17 32.36 3.55
C LYS A 266 -9.56 31.29 4.47
N TYR A 267 -9.85 30.02 4.24
CA TYR A 267 -9.35 28.91 5.06
C TYR A 267 -8.11 28.22 4.47
N ILE A 268 -7.23 27.75 5.35
CA ILE A 268 -6.34 26.62 5.07
C ILE A 268 -6.91 25.39 5.77
N ILE A 269 -7.12 24.31 5.02
CA ILE A 269 -7.48 23.00 5.57
C ILE A 269 -6.28 22.06 5.44
N PHE A 270 -5.60 21.78 6.54
CA PHE A 270 -4.43 20.91 6.49
C PHE A 270 -4.80 19.46 6.78
N ARG A 271 -4.59 18.57 5.81
CA ARG A 271 -4.77 17.13 5.99
C ARG A 271 -3.56 16.54 6.71
N THR A 272 -3.80 15.87 7.84
CA THR A 272 -2.70 15.32 8.65
C THR A 272 -2.04 14.08 8.04
N TRP A 273 -2.61 13.50 6.98
CA TRP A 273 -2.09 12.28 6.33
C TRP A 273 -0.65 12.48 5.83
N SER A 274 0.30 11.71 6.38
CA SER A 274 1.75 11.94 6.21
C SER A 274 2.61 10.65 6.17
N VAL A 275 2.02 9.48 5.90
CA VAL A 275 2.59 8.14 6.16
C VAL A 275 4.07 7.98 5.78
N GLY A 276 4.91 7.66 6.77
CA GLY A 276 6.30 7.25 6.54
C GLY A 276 7.27 8.36 6.11
N ILE A 277 6.83 9.62 6.10
CA ILE A 277 7.66 10.75 5.62
C ILE A 277 8.43 11.38 6.79
N GLY A 278 9.75 11.15 6.83
CA GLY A 278 10.67 11.87 7.71
C GLY A 278 10.22 11.94 9.18
N GLU A 279 10.40 13.11 9.80
CA GLU A 279 10.05 13.34 11.21
C GLU A 279 8.53 13.48 11.46
N ILE A 280 7.77 13.64 10.38
CA ILE A 280 6.34 13.97 10.41
C ILE A 280 5.43 12.76 10.14
N GLY A 281 6.01 11.59 9.84
CA GLY A 281 5.27 10.40 9.41
C GLY A 281 4.20 9.93 10.39
N GLY A 282 4.41 10.17 11.70
CA GLY A 282 3.46 9.84 12.76
C GLY A 282 2.38 10.89 13.04
N MET A 283 2.41 12.07 12.40
CA MET A 283 1.50 13.19 12.72
C MET A 283 0.03 12.81 12.61
N HIS A 284 -0.31 11.94 11.67
CA HIS A 284 -1.67 11.49 11.45
C HIS A 284 -2.20 10.55 12.53
N THR A 285 -1.37 9.95 13.39
CA THR A 285 -1.80 8.87 14.31
C THR A 285 -1.23 8.97 15.73
N ASP A 286 -0.22 9.81 15.97
CA ASP A 286 0.43 9.98 17.27
C ASP A 286 0.17 11.39 17.82
N PRO A 287 -0.58 11.54 18.94
CA PRO A 287 -0.86 12.83 19.56
C PRO A 287 0.38 13.64 19.96
N ALA A 288 1.49 12.98 20.35
CA ALA A 288 2.71 13.68 20.73
C ALA A 288 3.46 14.23 19.51
N VAL A 289 3.45 13.49 18.40
CA VAL A 289 3.97 13.99 17.10
C VAL A 289 3.10 15.12 16.57
N TYR A 290 1.77 14.95 16.65
CA TYR A 290 0.81 15.99 16.31
C TYR A 290 1.08 17.30 17.06
N GLU A 291 1.17 17.26 18.39
CA GLU A 291 1.39 18.45 19.22
C GLU A 291 2.74 19.11 18.93
N ARG A 292 3.81 18.32 18.74
CA ARG A 292 5.14 18.84 18.39
C ARG A 292 5.13 19.66 17.09
N ILE A 293 4.36 19.21 16.10
CA ILE A 293 4.30 19.82 14.77
C ILE A 293 3.33 21.01 14.77
N LEU A 294 2.09 20.79 15.19
CA LEU A 294 0.98 21.73 15.00
C LEU A 294 0.66 22.57 16.24
N GLY A 295 1.09 22.16 17.44
CA GLY A 295 0.76 22.80 18.72
C GLY A 295 1.29 24.23 18.89
N GLY A 296 2.11 24.72 17.97
CA GLY A 296 2.58 26.12 17.92
C GLY A 296 1.91 26.99 16.87
N ILE A 297 0.99 26.45 16.07
CA ILE A 297 0.37 27.14 14.93
C ILE A 297 -1.12 27.32 15.26
N TYR A 298 -1.58 28.55 15.42
CA TYR A 298 -2.97 28.83 15.75
C TYR A 298 -3.53 29.94 14.86
N SER A 299 -4.71 29.66 14.32
CA SER A 299 -5.47 30.57 13.47
C SER A 299 -6.92 30.12 13.46
N ASP A 300 -7.85 31.07 13.41
CA ASP A 300 -9.26 30.77 13.16
C ASP A 300 -9.53 30.30 11.73
N ASN A 301 -8.61 30.59 10.83
CA ASN A 301 -8.63 30.23 9.41
C ASN A 301 -7.89 28.91 9.14
N LEU A 302 -7.28 28.28 10.14
CA LEU A 302 -6.66 26.95 10.03
C LEU A 302 -7.60 25.86 10.57
N ILE A 303 -7.97 24.93 9.70
CA ILE A 303 -8.74 23.73 10.03
C ILE A 303 -7.86 22.51 9.79
N ILE A 304 -7.84 21.57 10.73
CA ILE A 304 -7.09 20.32 10.58
C ILE A 304 -8.04 19.18 10.22
N SER A 305 -7.73 18.50 9.12
CA SER A 305 -8.50 17.38 8.57
C SER A 305 -7.80 16.07 8.89
N THR A 306 -8.52 15.12 9.50
CA THR A 306 -7.94 13.85 9.93
C THR A 306 -8.91 12.69 9.75
N LYS A 307 -8.39 11.58 9.20
CA LYS A 307 -9.13 10.34 9.00
C LYS A 307 -9.70 9.80 10.30
N LEU A 308 -10.90 9.24 10.20
CA LEU A 308 -11.64 8.64 11.31
C LEU A 308 -10.82 7.64 12.13
N THR A 309 -10.11 6.74 11.45
CA THR A 309 -9.37 5.65 12.07
C THR A 309 -7.87 5.89 12.09
N LYS A 310 -7.15 5.16 12.95
CA LYS A 310 -5.69 5.10 12.96
C LYS A 310 -5.22 4.37 11.69
N GLY A 311 -4.94 5.11 10.62
CA GLY A 311 -4.48 4.56 9.34
C GLY A 311 -5.28 5.09 8.16
N ASP A 312 -5.45 4.24 7.14
CA ASP A 312 -6.06 4.61 5.85
C ASP A 312 -7.53 4.18 5.74
N PHE A 313 -8.40 4.65 6.65
CA PHE A 313 -9.80 4.21 6.73
C PHE A 313 -10.03 2.72 6.97
N TRP A 314 -8.97 1.96 7.27
CA TRP A 314 -9.04 0.54 7.55
C TRP A 314 -10.08 0.24 8.63
N ASN A 315 -10.78 -0.88 8.48
CA ASN A 315 -11.57 -1.45 9.57
C ASN A 315 -10.65 -2.08 10.63
N SER A 316 -11.22 -2.45 11.78
CA SER A 316 -10.51 -3.19 12.83
C SER A 316 -9.23 -2.50 13.34
N VAL A 317 -9.17 -1.18 13.20
CA VAL A 317 -8.17 -0.30 13.83
C VAL A 317 -8.89 0.64 14.78
N PRO A 318 -8.21 1.08 15.86
CA PRO A 318 -8.78 2.06 16.76
C PRO A 318 -9.13 3.35 16.01
N TYR A 319 -10.09 4.10 16.56
CA TYR A 319 -10.29 5.48 16.16
C TYR A 319 -9.01 6.30 16.31
N ASN A 320 -8.89 7.35 15.50
CA ASN A 320 -7.68 8.15 15.47
C ASN A 320 -7.49 8.92 16.78
N PRO A 321 -6.44 8.65 17.58
CA PRO A 321 -6.32 9.24 18.91
C PRO A 321 -6.06 10.75 18.86
N THR A 322 -5.58 11.29 17.73
CA THR A 322 -5.38 12.74 17.57
C THR A 322 -6.70 13.51 17.53
N LEU A 323 -7.83 12.84 17.25
CA LEU A 323 -9.16 13.46 17.24
C LEU A 323 -9.70 13.76 18.65
N TYR A 324 -9.19 13.10 19.69
CA TYR A 324 -9.59 13.35 21.07
C TYR A 324 -8.84 14.52 21.73
N SER A 325 -7.92 15.18 21.03
CA SER A 325 -7.04 16.20 21.62
C SER A 325 -6.72 17.33 20.64
N GLY A 326 -5.92 18.31 21.10
CA GLY A 326 -5.52 19.47 20.33
C GLY A 326 -6.45 20.68 20.53
N ARG A 327 -5.96 21.85 20.08
CA ARG A 327 -6.64 23.16 20.22
C ARG A 327 -7.15 23.72 18.89
N HIS A 328 -6.92 23.03 17.77
CA HIS A 328 -7.28 23.47 16.43
C HIS A 328 -8.71 23.08 16.08
N LYS A 329 -9.38 23.85 15.22
CA LYS A 329 -10.63 23.40 14.57
C LYS A 329 -10.35 22.11 13.80
N ARG A 330 -11.20 21.10 13.99
CA ARG A 330 -11.05 19.76 13.42
C ARG A 330 -12.23 19.38 12.53
N ILE A 331 -11.91 18.83 11.36
CA ILE A 331 -12.87 18.04 10.58
C ILE A 331 -12.43 16.58 10.54
N VAL A 332 -13.40 15.68 10.62
CA VAL A 332 -13.19 14.22 10.54
C VAL A 332 -13.39 13.78 9.10
N GLU A 333 -12.38 13.14 8.49
CA GLU A 333 -12.56 12.52 7.17
C GLU A 333 -13.32 11.19 7.34
N LEU A 334 -14.38 11.02 6.56
CA LEU A 334 -15.22 9.83 6.50
C LEU A 334 -15.18 9.27 5.08
N GLN A 335 -15.08 7.95 4.91
CA GLN A 335 -15.07 7.31 3.60
C GLN A 335 -16.38 6.58 3.34
N ALA A 336 -17.28 7.16 2.54
CA ALA A 336 -18.57 6.54 2.23
C ALA A 336 -18.41 5.40 1.21
N ARG A 337 -17.59 5.60 0.16
CA ARG A 337 -17.18 4.53 -0.77
C ARG A 337 -16.02 3.74 -0.17
N ARG A 338 -16.36 2.68 0.55
CA ARG A 338 -15.47 1.78 1.32
C ARG A 338 -14.39 1.11 0.46
N GLU A 339 -13.25 1.77 0.30
CA GLU A 339 -12.18 1.43 -0.63
C GLU A 339 -11.58 0.04 -0.39
N PHE A 340 -11.31 -0.31 0.87
CA PHE A 340 -10.70 -1.58 1.25
C PHE A 340 -11.73 -2.71 1.41
N GLU A 341 -13.01 -2.38 1.34
CA GLU A 341 -14.11 -3.32 1.52
C GLU A 341 -14.91 -3.46 0.22
N ALA A 342 -14.22 -3.96 -0.81
CA ALA A 342 -14.72 -4.17 -2.17
C ALA A 342 -15.30 -2.89 -2.82
N PHE A 343 -14.72 -1.73 -2.51
CA PHE A 343 -15.17 -0.42 -3.00
C PHE A 343 -16.67 -0.15 -2.73
N ASN A 344 -17.24 -0.79 -1.71
CA ASN A 344 -18.66 -0.74 -1.36
C ASN A 344 -19.63 -1.24 -2.44
N VAL A 345 -19.18 -2.06 -3.39
CA VAL A 345 -20.07 -2.69 -4.38
C VAL A 345 -20.91 -3.83 -3.79
N ILE A 346 -20.48 -4.35 -2.64
CA ILE A 346 -21.26 -5.21 -1.74
C ILE A 346 -21.91 -4.36 -0.64
N PRO A 347 -22.99 -4.84 0.01
CA PRO A 347 -23.54 -4.19 1.19
C PRO A 347 -22.44 -3.98 2.24
N ASN A 348 -22.21 -2.73 2.63
CA ASN A 348 -21.28 -2.39 3.69
C ASN A 348 -21.66 -1.01 4.27
N TYR A 349 -22.64 -1.02 5.17
CA TYR A 349 -23.21 0.17 5.79
C TYR A 349 -22.52 0.50 7.11
N ILE A 350 -21.83 1.63 7.16
CA ILE A 350 -20.95 2.05 8.28
C ILE A 350 -21.59 3.11 9.19
N GLY A 351 -22.87 3.40 9.00
CA GLY A 351 -23.59 4.44 9.74
C GLY A 351 -23.44 4.33 11.26
N PRO A 352 -23.69 3.16 11.89
CA PRO A 352 -23.57 2.99 13.34
C PRO A 352 -22.18 3.35 13.86
N ASP A 353 -21.12 2.83 13.23
CA ASP A 353 -19.73 3.12 13.59
C ASP A 353 -19.39 4.61 13.47
N TYR A 354 -19.91 5.30 12.44
CA TYR A 354 -19.73 6.75 12.29
C TYR A 354 -20.42 7.53 13.40
N GLY A 355 -21.65 7.13 13.77
CA GLY A 355 -22.40 7.76 14.83
C GLY A 355 -21.70 7.67 16.19
N ASP A 356 -21.23 6.47 16.54
CA ASP A 356 -20.56 6.23 17.81
C ASP A 356 -19.20 6.93 17.87
N ALA A 357 -18.43 6.89 16.79
CA ALA A 357 -17.14 7.56 16.72
C ALA A 357 -17.26 9.09 16.83
N LEU A 358 -18.12 9.71 16.01
CA LEU A 358 -18.30 11.16 15.99
C LEU A 358 -18.81 11.68 17.34
N ARG A 359 -19.77 10.99 17.95
CA ARG A 359 -20.25 11.33 19.30
C ARG A 359 -19.09 11.31 20.31
N GLY A 360 -18.30 10.24 20.30
CA GLY A 360 -17.14 10.11 21.19
C GLY A 360 -16.09 11.21 21.00
N PHE A 361 -15.87 11.69 19.77
CA PHE A 361 -14.96 12.82 19.54
C PHE A 361 -15.57 14.14 20.00
N ILE A 362 -16.83 14.43 19.67
CA ILE A 362 -17.49 15.70 20.02
C ILE A 362 -17.55 15.89 21.54
N GLU A 363 -17.86 14.82 22.28
CA GLU A 363 -17.94 14.86 23.74
C GLU A 363 -16.59 15.12 24.42
N ARG A 364 -15.48 14.71 23.80
CA ARG A 364 -14.13 14.81 24.37
C ARG A 364 -13.31 15.96 23.80
N ASN A 365 -13.66 16.42 22.60
CA ASN A 365 -12.97 17.48 21.87
C ASN A 365 -13.98 18.49 21.32
N PRO A 366 -14.19 19.63 22.00
CA PRO A 366 -15.13 20.66 21.56
C PRO A 366 -14.70 21.36 20.27
N ASN A 367 -13.48 21.10 19.76
CA ASN A 367 -12.97 21.68 18.53
C ASN A 367 -13.33 20.84 17.29
N ILE A 368 -14.06 19.74 17.43
CA ILE A 368 -14.65 19.02 16.28
C ILE A 368 -15.75 19.90 15.69
N VAL A 369 -15.46 20.52 14.56
CA VAL A 369 -16.36 21.48 13.88
C VAL A 369 -17.03 20.88 12.65
N GLY A 370 -16.69 19.65 12.26
CA GLY A 370 -17.17 19.13 11.00
C GLY A 370 -16.72 17.76 10.56
N VAL A 371 -17.16 17.42 9.36
CA VAL A 371 -16.80 16.21 8.62
C VAL A 371 -16.44 16.57 7.18
N TRP A 372 -15.58 15.76 6.58
CA TRP A 372 -15.41 15.71 5.13
C TRP A 372 -15.67 14.29 4.64
N VAL A 373 -16.72 14.13 3.82
CA VAL A 373 -17.21 12.84 3.36
C VAL A 373 -16.68 12.56 1.96
N TRP A 374 -15.92 11.48 1.82
CA TRP A 374 -15.41 10.97 0.55
C TRP A 374 -16.50 10.10 -0.08
N THR A 375 -17.21 10.66 -1.05
CA THR A 375 -18.33 9.99 -1.71
C THR A 375 -17.87 9.14 -2.89
N GLN A 376 -16.72 9.46 -3.50
CA GLN A 376 -16.16 8.71 -4.63
C GLN A 376 -14.64 8.53 -4.56
N ALA A 377 -13.92 9.52 -4.02
CA ALA A 377 -12.47 9.47 -3.90
C ALA A 377 -12.00 8.32 -2.98
N GLY A 378 -10.72 7.95 -3.09
CA GLY A 378 -10.13 6.82 -2.37
C GLY A 378 -9.74 5.67 -3.30
N GLY A 379 -8.48 5.26 -3.18
CA GLY A 379 -7.90 4.13 -3.90
C GLY A 379 -7.91 4.22 -5.43
N PRO A 380 -7.54 3.12 -6.10
CA PRO A 380 -7.50 3.04 -7.54
C PRO A 380 -8.89 2.83 -8.10
N ILE A 381 -9.62 3.93 -8.34
CA ILE A 381 -11.01 3.87 -8.80
C ILE A 381 -11.17 3.02 -10.07
N ARG A 382 -10.15 3.03 -10.95
CA ARG A 382 -10.16 2.36 -12.26
C ARG A 382 -9.69 0.91 -12.22
N GLN A 383 -9.21 0.40 -11.08
CA GLN A 383 -9.02 -1.03 -10.88
C GLN A 383 -10.27 -1.68 -10.27
N GLY A 384 -10.98 -0.93 -9.42
CA GLY A 384 -12.21 -1.38 -8.80
C GLY A 384 -13.41 -1.45 -9.77
N PRO A 385 -14.61 -1.75 -9.24
CA PRO A 385 -15.85 -1.74 -10.02
C PRO A 385 -16.06 -0.36 -10.66
N MET A 386 -16.65 -0.34 -11.86
CA MET A 386 -17.04 0.88 -12.59
C MET A 386 -18.29 1.51 -11.96
N MET A 387 -18.15 1.82 -10.68
CA MET A 387 -19.14 2.43 -9.82
C MET A 387 -18.72 3.88 -9.56
N ILE A 388 -19.46 4.80 -10.17
CA ILE A 388 -19.23 6.24 -10.16
C ILE A 388 -20.45 6.90 -9.51
N TYR A 389 -20.39 7.16 -8.22
CA TYR A 389 -21.47 7.76 -7.45
C TYR A 389 -21.70 9.23 -7.85
N PRO A 390 -22.94 9.69 -8.13
CA PRO A 390 -24.20 8.96 -8.19
C PRO A 390 -24.67 8.66 -9.64
N PHE A 391 -23.76 8.47 -10.59
CA PHE A 391 -24.07 8.46 -12.03
C PHE A 391 -24.03 7.09 -12.71
N THR A 392 -23.19 6.15 -12.28
CA THR A 392 -22.97 4.89 -13.01
C THR A 392 -22.68 3.72 -12.07
N GLY A 393 -23.17 2.53 -12.42
CA GLY A 393 -22.97 1.30 -11.66
C GLY A 393 -23.84 1.21 -10.41
N HIS A 394 -23.60 0.15 -9.61
CA HIS A 394 -24.38 -0.14 -8.39
C HIS A 394 -23.86 0.64 -7.16
N TRP A 395 -24.14 1.94 -7.10
CA TRP A 395 -23.66 2.83 -6.03
C TRP A 395 -24.60 2.95 -4.82
N LEU A 396 -25.71 2.20 -4.79
CA LEU A 396 -26.76 2.28 -3.77
C LEU A 396 -26.22 2.21 -2.33
N TRP A 397 -25.27 1.31 -2.06
CA TRP A 397 -24.71 1.15 -0.71
C TRP A 397 -23.85 2.34 -0.30
N THR A 398 -23.16 2.96 -1.25
CA THR A 398 -22.43 4.22 -1.03
C THR A 398 -23.42 5.34 -0.70
N ASP A 399 -24.58 5.39 -1.35
CA ASP A 399 -25.61 6.38 -1.05
C ASP A 399 -26.12 6.32 0.39
N ALA A 400 -26.38 5.11 0.89
CA ALA A 400 -26.78 4.90 2.29
C ALA A 400 -25.73 5.47 3.27
N ASN A 401 -24.45 5.28 2.96
CA ASN A 401 -23.34 5.82 3.75
C ASN A 401 -23.23 7.35 3.65
N VAL A 402 -23.44 7.94 2.46
CA VAL A 402 -23.45 9.40 2.26
C VAL A 402 -24.61 10.04 3.03
N PHE A 403 -25.82 9.47 2.91
CA PHE A 403 -27.00 9.94 3.65
C PHE A 403 -26.79 9.85 5.16
N ALA A 404 -26.34 8.70 5.66
CA ALA A 404 -26.09 8.52 7.09
C ALA A 404 -25.04 9.50 7.61
N SER A 405 -23.94 9.71 6.87
CA SER A 405 -22.89 10.68 7.24
C SER A 405 -23.44 12.10 7.33
N ALA A 406 -24.30 12.50 6.39
CA ALA A 406 -24.95 13.81 6.40
C ALA A 406 -25.86 13.99 7.63
N MET A 407 -26.73 13.01 7.90
CA MET A 407 -27.66 13.07 9.03
C MET A 407 -26.95 13.02 10.38
N ILE A 408 -25.90 12.20 10.52
CA ILE A 408 -25.10 12.13 11.75
C ILE A 408 -24.40 13.47 12.00
N ALA A 409 -23.85 14.12 10.97
CA ALA A 409 -23.19 15.41 11.13
C ALA A 409 -24.19 16.55 11.43
N ALA A 410 -25.41 16.48 10.89
CA ALA A 410 -26.47 17.44 11.17
C ALA A 410 -27.15 17.20 12.54
N HIS A 411 -27.21 15.95 13.00
CA HIS A 411 -27.93 15.53 14.19
C HIS A 411 -27.12 14.55 15.05
N PRO A 412 -25.94 14.94 15.57
CA PRO A 412 -25.01 14.01 16.23
C PRO A 412 -25.54 13.40 17.54
N GLY A 413 -26.55 14.02 18.16
CA GLY A 413 -27.22 13.50 19.36
C GLY A 413 -28.33 12.48 19.09
N GLU A 414 -28.74 12.29 17.82
CA GLU A 414 -29.85 11.40 17.48
C GLU A 414 -29.40 9.96 17.18
N PRO A 415 -30.24 8.95 17.44
CA PRO A 415 -29.93 7.56 17.11
C PRO A 415 -29.79 7.34 15.60
N VAL A 416 -28.71 6.68 15.18
CA VAL A 416 -28.43 6.40 13.76
C VAL A 416 -29.55 5.58 13.11
N GLU A 417 -30.14 4.62 13.83
CA GLU A 417 -31.23 3.76 13.32
C GLU A 417 -32.40 4.58 12.77
N LYS A 418 -32.72 5.74 13.38
CA LYS A 418 -33.75 6.65 12.88
C LYS A 418 -33.47 7.04 11.43
N TRP A 419 -32.25 7.46 11.16
CA TRP A 419 -31.81 7.90 9.84
C TRP A 419 -31.64 6.74 8.86
N THR A 420 -31.22 5.57 9.33
CA THR A 420 -31.21 4.34 8.51
C THR A 420 -32.61 4.03 7.99
N ARG A 421 -33.61 4.02 8.87
CA ARG A 421 -35.03 3.78 8.51
C ARG A 421 -35.57 4.85 7.59
N GLU A 422 -35.21 6.11 7.81
CA GLU A 422 -35.61 7.21 6.94
C GLU A 422 -35.04 7.07 5.53
N TRP A 423 -33.76 6.72 5.39
CA TRP A 423 -33.18 6.43 4.07
C TRP A 423 -33.91 5.28 3.38
N VAL A 424 -34.17 4.17 4.09
CA VAL A 424 -34.92 3.03 3.54
C VAL A 424 -36.31 3.47 3.06
N ARG A 425 -37.06 4.22 3.87
CA ARG A 425 -38.39 4.73 3.50
C ARG A 425 -38.34 5.65 2.28
N ASN A 426 -37.35 6.54 2.21
CA ASN A 426 -37.21 7.48 1.11
C ASN A 426 -36.84 6.78 -0.20
N THR A 427 -35.97 5.78 -0.13
CA THR A 427 -35.48 5.02 -1.29
C THR A 427 -36.48 3.97 -1.78
N PHE A 428 -37.10 3.22 -0.87
CA PHE A 428 -37.89 2.02 -1.20
C PHE A 428 -39.39 2.13 -0.93
N GLY A 429 -39.83 3.07 -0.08
CA GLY A 429 -41.24 3.14 0.34
C GLY A 429 -41.72 1.86 1.05
N GLY A 430 -43.01 1.55 0.95
CA GLY A 430 -43.60 0.35 1.56
C GLY A 430 -44.01 0.53 3.03
N GLY A 431 -44.45 -0.57 3.64
CA GLY A 431 -44.81 -0.64 5.06
C GLY A 431 -43.65 -1.00 5.98
N ASN A 432 -43.92 -1.11 7.29
CA ASN A 432 -42.90 -1.40 8.32
C ASN A 432 -42.05 -2.64 8.02
N GLU A 433 -42.58 -3.65 7.33
CA GLU A 433 -41.83 -4.86 6.95
C GLU A 433 -40.64 -4.56 6.03
N VAL A 434 -40.78 -3.64 5.07
CA VAL A 434 -39.69 -3.21 4.17
C VAL A 434 -38.67 -2.40 4.96
N GLU A 435 -39.13 -1.49 5.82
CA GLU A 435 -38.27 -0.68 6.67
C GLU A 435 -37.44 -1.55 7.62
N ASP A 436 -38.08 -2.48 8.34
CA ASP A 436 -37.42 -3.40 9.28
C ASP A 436 -36.42 -4.31 8.56
N GLY A 437 -36.85 -4.96 7.46
CA GLY A 437 -36.00 -5.88 6.72
C GLY A 437 -34.76 -5.22 6.13
N LEU A 438 -34.91 -4.12 5.40
CA LEU A 438 -33.75 -3.46 4.78
C LEU A 438 -32.87 -2.74 5.81
N THR A 439 -33.42 -2.28 6.94
CA THR A 439 -32.61 -1.78 8.06
C THR A 439 -31.78 -2.90 8.70
N GLU A 440 -32.36 -4.09 8.89
CA GLU A 440 -31.63 -5.26 9.38
C GLU A 440 -30.50 -5.66 8.40
N LEU A 441 -30.78 -5.70 7.10
CA LEU A 441 -29.79 -6.01 6.06
C LEU A 441 -28.61 -5.03 6.13
N LEU A 442 -28.88 -3.72 6.15
CA LEU A 442 -27.83 -2.70 6.26
C LEU A 442 -27.04 -2.89 7.55
N THR A 443 -27.69 -3.09 8.69
CA THR A 443 -27.02 -3.25 9.99
C THR A 443 -26.13 -4.51 10.05
N LEU A 444 -26.53 -5.60 9.39
CA LEU A 444 -25.75 -6.83 9.32
C LEU A 444 -24.52 -6.71 8.39
N SER A 445 -24.60 -5.84 7.38
CA SER A 445 -23.66 -5.82 6.26
C SER A 445 -22.21 -5.51 6.64
N HIS A 446 -21.95 -4.54 7.53
CA HIS A 446 -20.57 -4.16 7.87
C HIS A 446 -19.81 -5.29 8.56
N GLY A 447 -20.40 -5.91 9.59
CA GLY A 447 -19.79 -7.04 10.29
C GLY A 447 -19.54 -8.24 9.37
N THR A 448 -20.45 -8.47 8.41
CA THR A 448 -20.32 -9.52 7.38
C THR A 448 -19.12 -9.23 6.47
N ALA A 449 -18.99 -8.00 5.98
CA ALA A 449 -17.87 -7.56 5.14
C ALA A 449 -16.52 -7.67 5.87
N VAL A 450 -16.45 -7.28 7.15
CA VAL A 450 -15.23 -7.42 7.97
C VAL A 450 -14.80 -8.88 8.07
N LYS A 451 -15.72 -9.81 8.38
CA LYS A 451 -15.41 -11.26 8.46
C LYS A 451 -15.01 -11.84 7.11
N GLY A 452 -15.66 -11.41 6.03
CA GLY A 452 -15.42 -11.90 4.67
C GLY A 452 -14.07 -11.45 4.11
N LEU A 453 -13.74 -10.16 4.22
CA LEU A 453 -12.59 -9.55 3.56
C LEU A 453 -11.32 -9.50 4.43
N THR A 454 -11.43 -9.64 5.75
CA THR A 454 -10.27 -9.62 6.67
C THR A 454 -10.10 -10.94 7.43
N ILE A 455 -9.10 -11.01 8.30
CA ILE A 455 -8.98 -12.08 9.30
C ILE A 455 -9.11 -11.39 10.67
N PRO A 456 -10.30 -11.36 11.30
CA PRO A 456 -10.55 -10.57 12.52
C PRO A 456 -9.54 -10.84 13.65
N GLN A 457 -9.07 -12.09 13.77
CA GLN A 457 -8.10 -12.56 14.78
C GLN A 457 -6.70 -11.95 14.62
N PHE A 458 -6.35 -11.60 13.38
CA PHE A 458 -5.17 -10.82 13.03
C PHE A 458 -5.48 -9.33 13.07
N ALA A 459 -6.62 -8.92 12.52
CA ALA A 459 -6.99 -7.53 12.33
C ALA A 459 -7.11 -6.77 13.65
N ARG A 460 -7.57 -7.41 14.75
CA ARG A 460 -7.61 -6.80 16.09
C ARG A 460 -6.25 -6.66 16.78
N LYS A 461 -5.15 -7.10 16.16
CA LYS A 461 -3.79 -6.99 16.70
C LYS A 461 -3.01 -5.92 15.95
N GLU A 462 -2.19 -5.18 16.68
CA GLU A 462 -1.15 -4.33 16.14
C GLU A 462 0.05 -5.24 15.86
N VAL A 463 0.30 -5.49 14.57
CA VAL A 463 1.39 -6.35 14.11
C VAL A 463 2.40 -5.50 13.36
N THR A 464 3.61 -5.43 13.90
CA THR A 464 4.73 -4.82 13.18
C THR A 464 5.66 -5.91 12.68
N GLY A 465 6.09 -5.80 11.42
CA GLY A 465 7.04 -6.71 10.79
C GLY A 465 7.75 -6.02 9.64
N VAL A 466 8.98 -6.41 9.33
CA VAL A 466 9.76 -5.82 8.23
C VAL A 466 9.95 -4.29 8.40
N GLY A 467 10.04 -3.83 9.66
CA GLY A 467 10.25 -2.41 9.98
C GLY A 467 9.01 -1.51 9.91
N MET A 468 7.81 -2.05 9.64
CA MET A 468 6.57 -1.27 9.52
C MET A 468 5.36 -1.96 10.18
N GLU A 469 4.30 -1.21 10.48
CA GLU A 469 2.99 -1.78 10.84
C GLU A 469 2.38 -2.46 9.62
N ILE A 470 1.87 -3.67 9.79
CA ILE A 470 1.18 -4.42 8.75
C ILE A 470 -0.30 -4.06 8.80
N PRO A 471 -0.90 -3.54 7.72
CA PRO A 471 -2.31 -3.18 7.69
C PRO A 471 -3.22 -4.36 8.06
N PRO A 472 -4.32 -4.15 8.81
CA PRO A 472 -5.27 -5.21 9.12
C PRO A 472 -5.96 -5.80 7.88
N VAL A 473 -6.08 -4.99 6.82
CA VAL A 473 -6.68 -5.35 5.53
C VAL A 473 -5.70 -6.04 4.58
N ILE A 474 -4.45 -6.29 5.00
CA ILE A 474 -3.39 -6.81 4.11
C ILE A 474 -3.73 -8.16 3.46
N TYR A 475 -4.62 -8.94 4.07
CA TYR A 475 -5.08 -10.21 3.51
C TYR A 475 -5.77 -10.05 2.15
N SER A 476 -6.53 -8.96 2.01
CA SER A 476 -7.31 -8.62 0.83
C SER A 476 -7.19 -7.11 0.59
N TYR A 477 -6.05 -6.68 0.05
CA TYR A 477 -5.78 -5.27 -0.16
C TYR A 477 -6.43 -4.80 -1.46
N TRP A 478 -7.57 -4.10 -1.35
CA TRP A 478 -8.48 -3.83 -2.47
C TRP A 478 -9.00 -5.12 -3.11
N ASP A 479 -8.47 -5.50 -4.27
CA ASP A 479 -8.75 -6.75 -4.98
C ASP A 479 -7.54 -7.72 -4.98
N LEU A 480 -6.42 -7.33 -4.36
CA LEU A 480 -5.18 -8.11 -4.35
C LEU A 480 -5.20 -9.13 -3.21
N MET A 481 -5.25 -10.41 -3.59
CA MET A 481 -5.26 -11.51 -2.64
C MET A 481 -3.86 -11.92 -2.20
N GLU A 482 -3.56 -11.83 -0.91
CA GLU A 482 -2.22 -12.03 -0.36
C GLU A 482 -1.87 -13.52 -0.13
N SER A 483 -0.63 -13.92 -0.43
CA SER A 483 -0.11 -15.27 -0.21
C SER A 483 1.42 -15.34 -0.03
N SER A 484 2.07 -14.18 0.14
CA SER A 484 3.49 -14.08 0.44
C SER A 484 3.82 -14.78 1.75
N THR A 485 5.04 -15.30 1.79
CA THR A 485 5.61 -15.89 2.98
C THR A 485 5.75 -14.89 4.12
N SER A 486 6.10 -13.63 3.84
CA SER A 486 6.23 -12.61 4.89
C SER A 486 4.88 -12.31 5.56
N VAL A 487 3.83 -12.02 4.80
CA VAL A 487 2.53 -11.68 5.38
C VAL A 487 1.87 -12.91 5.99
N MET A 488 1.75 -14.01 5.25
CA MET A 488 0.97 -15.15 5.73
C MET A 488 1.61 -15.88 6.92
N SER A 489 2.94 -15.84 7.04
CA SER A 489 3.62 -16.31 8.26
C SER A 489 3.21 -15.49 9.49
N LEU A 490 3.07 -14.17 9.33
CA LEU A 490 2.72 -13.25 10.41
C LEU A 490 1.24 -13.30 10.75
N VAL A 491 0.37 -13.37 9.74
CA VAL A 491 -1.07 -13.59 9.90
C VAL A 491 -1.32 -14.89 10.67
N TYR A 492 -0.66 -15.99 10.28
CA TYR A 492 -0.74 -17.25 11.03
C TYR A 492 -0.21 -17.07 12.45
N LYS A 493 0.98 -16.48 12.62
CA LYS A 493 1.61 -16.31 13.94
C LYS A 493 0.74 -15.53 14.91
N ALA A 494 0.09 -14.47 14.44
CA ALA A 494 -0.83 -13.64 15.21
C ALA A 494 -2.14 -14.36 15.52
N SER A 495 -2.63 -15.21 14.61
CA SER A 495 -3.95 -15.85 14.73
C SER A 495 -3.91 -17.26 15.33
N ARG A 496 -2.73 -17.88 15.50
CA ARG A 496 -2.59 -19.31 15.85
C ARG A 496 -3.28 -19.76 17.14
N GLY A 497 -3.56 -18.84 18.08
CA GLY A 497 -4.29 -19.13 19.30
C GLY A 497 -5.80 -19.35 19.07
N GLU A 498 -6.32 -18.85 17.96
CA GLU A 498 -7.75 -18.71 17.64
C GLU A 498 -7.99 -19.12 16.17
N LEU A 499 -7.20 -20.07 15.68
CA LEU A 499 -7.18 -20.45 14.26
C LEU A 499 -8.53 -20.98 13.77
N GLN A 500 -9.20 -21.75 14.61
CA GLN A 500 -10.52 -22.32 14.30
C GLN A 500 -11.58 -21.22 14.21
N ASP A 501 -11.48 -20.17 15.02
CA ASP A 501 -12.36 -19.01 14.94
C ASP A 501 -12.11 -18.26 13.63
N ALA A 502 -10.84 -18.06 13.25
CA ALA A 502 -10.48 -17.41 11.99
C ALA A 502 -11.01 -18.14 10.74
N VAL A 503 -11.01 -19.47 10.76
CA VAL A 503 -11.61 -20.27 9.69
C VAL A 503 -13.14 -20.21 9.75
N ARG A 504 -13.73 -20.34 10.94
CA ARG A 504 -15.19 -20.32 11.12
C ARG A 504 -15.79 -18.99 10.67
N ASP A 505 -15.17 -17.86 11.01
CA ASP A 505 -15.67 -16.53 10.66
C ASP A 505 -15.76 -16.33 9.14
N GLY A 506 -14.82 -16.91 8.37
CA GLY A 506 -14.87 -16.88 6.91
C GLY A 506 -16.13 -17.57 6.35
N PHE A 507 -16.49 -18.74 6.87
CA PHE A 507 -17.72 -19.43 6.44
C PHE A 507 -18.99 -18.82 7.05
N ALA A 508 -18.89 -18.26 8.25
CA ALA A 508 -19.99 -17.52 8.87
C ALA A 508 -20.39 -16.30 8.03
N ALA A 509 -19.42 -15.59 7.44
CA ALA A 509 -19.70 -14.50 6.51
C ALA A 509 -20.58 -14.97 5.33
N VAL A 510 -20.29 -16.14 4.74
CA VAL A 510 -21.13 -16.71 3.66
C VAL A 510 -22.56 -16.99 4.14
N SER A 511 -22.72 -17.54 5.35
CA SER A 511 -24.04 -17.76 5.95
C SER A 511 -24.78 -16.45 6.23
N GLU A 512 -24.08 -15.39 6.65
CA GLU A 512 -24.66 -14.06 6.89
C GLU A 512 -25.12 -13.39 5.59
N VAL A 513 -24.37 -13.54 4.49
CA VAL A 513 -24.82 -13.10 3.15
C VAL A 513 -26.09 -13.82 2.72
N ARG A 514 -26.19 -15.13 2.94
CA ARG A 514 -27.43 -15.88 2.66
C ARG A 514 -28.62 -15.36 3.45
N LYS A 515 -28.41 -15.01 4.73
CA LYS A 515 -29.43 -14.35 5.54
C LYS A 515 -29.85 -13.00 4.93
N MET A 516 -28.90 -12.18 4.48
CA MET A 516 -29.22 -10.92 3.79
C MET A 516 -30.03 -11.14 2.49
N LYS A 517 -29.72 -12.20 1.73
CA LYS A 517 -30.51 -12.60 0.55
C LYS A 517 -31.93 -13.03 0.91
N GLU A 518 -32.10 -13.81 1.98
CA GLU A 518 -33.42 -14.20 2.51
C GLU A 518 -34.24 -12.97 2.95
N ILE A 519 -33.59 -12.01 3.62
CA ILE A 519 -34.22 -10.74 4.01
C ILE A 519 -34.71 -10.00 2.76
N LEU A 520 -33.86 -9.79 1.75
CA LEU A 520 -34.22 -9.10 0.51
C LEU A 520 -35.40 -9.79 -0.19
N ALA A 521 -35.31 -11.10 -0.40
CA ALA A 521 -36.36 -11.89 -1.06
C ALA A 521 -37.69 -11.83 -0.29
N SER A 522 -37.66 -11.67 1.04
CA SER A 522 -38.87 -11.58 1.85
C SER A 522 -39.61 -10.24 1.70
N VAL A 523 -38.93 -9.17 1.27
CA VAL A 523 -39.48 -7.80 1.22
C VAL A 523 -39.58 -7.21 -0.19
N GLU A 524 -38.84 -7.73 -1.18
CA GLU A 524 -38.75 -7.15 -2.54
C GLU A 524 -40.10 -6.97 -3.23
N GLY A 525 -41.05 -7.88 -3.01
CA GLY A 525 -42.40 -7.82 -3.56
C GLY A 525 -43.28 -6.72 -2.95
N ARG A 526 -42.84 -6.13 -1.84
CA ARG A 526 -43.53 -5.05 -1.10
C ARG A 526 -42.85 -3.68 -1.26
N ILE A 527 -41.74 -3.61 -1.98
CA ILE A 527 -41.04 -2.36 -2.31
C ILE A 527 -41.89 -1.55 -3.31
N GLU A 528 -42.16 -0.28 -2.97
CA GLU A 528 -43.03 0.60 -3.76
C GLU A 528 -42.25 1.59 -4.64
N LYS A 529 -41.05 2.00 -4.20
CA LYS A 529 -40.13 2.94 -4.87
C LYS A 529 -38.77 2.30 -5.09
N GLY A 530 -37.96 2.84 -6.00
CA GLY A 530 -36.58 2.37 -6.16
C GLY A 530 -36.46 0.91 -6.61
N ARG A 531 -37.50 0.35 -7.26
CA ARG A 531 -37.53 -1.05 -7.70
C ARG A 531 -36.45 -1.37 -8.73
N GLU A 532 -35.97 -0.36 -9.44
CA GLU A 532 -34.83 -0.44 -10.36
C GLU A 532 -33.52 -0.89 -9.68
N TRP A 533 -33.41 -0.75 -8.35
CA TRP A 533 -32.23 -1.18 -7.60
C TRP A 533 -32.22 -2.67 -7.26
N ILE A 534 -33.38 -3.34 -7.27
CA ILE A 534 -33.52 -4.74 -6.82
C ILE A 534 -32.55 -5.67 -7.59
N PRO A 535 -32.48 -5.65 -8.94
CA PRO A 535 -31.54 -6.51 -9.66
C PRO A 535 -30.06 -6.26 -9.29
N GLY A 536 -29.71 -5.00 -9.02
CA GLY A 536 -28.36 -4.63 -8.56
C GLY A 536 -28.07 -5.14 -7.15
N MET A 537 -29.07 -5.09 -6.25
CA MET A 537 -28.96 -5.63 -4.89
C MET A 537 -28.80 -7.15 -4.90
N GLU A 538 -29.57 -7.86 -5.72
CA GLU A 538 -29.45 -9.31 -5.91
C GLU A 538 -28.07 -9.69 -6.46
N ALA A 539 -27.63 -9.03 -7.54
CA ALA A 539 -26.31 -9.26 -8.13
C ALA A 539 -25.15 -8.94 -7.17
N SER A 540 -25.31 -7.89 -6.37
CA SER A 540 -24.36 -7.48 -5.33
C SER A 540 -24.22 -8.54 -4.23
N LEU A 541 -25.33 -9.07 -3.73
CA LEU A 541 -25.33 -10.16 -2.73
C LEU A 541 -24.84 -11.49 -3.32
N ASP A 542 -25.14 -11.80 -4.59
CA ASP A 542 -24.61 -12.97 -5.29
C ASP A 542 -23.08 -12.90 -5.45
N TYR A 543 -22.58 -11.72 -5.82
CA TYR A 543 -21.15 -11.44 -5.88
C TYR A 543 -20.50 -11.58 -4.50
N GLU A 544 -21.10 -11.01 -3.46
CA GLU A 544 -20.61 -11.11 -2.08
C GLU A 544 -20.54 -12.58 -1.62
N GLU A 545 -21.58 -13.38 -1.85
CA GLU A 545 -21.62 -14.80 -1.46
C GLU A 545 -20.50 -15.58 -2.17
N ASN A 546 -20.37 -15.41 -3.48
CA ASN A 546 -19.38 -16.12 -4.28
C ASN A 546 -17.94 -15.71 -3.93
N LEU A 547 -17.70 -14.41 -3.76
CA LEU A 547 -16.42 -13.88 -3.32
C LEU A 547 -16.06 -14.42 -1.93
N PHE A 548 -16.96 -14.31 -0.95
CA PHE A 548 -16.67 -14.74 0.43
C PHE A 548 -16.49 -16.25 0.53
N SER A 549 -17.22 -17.04 -0.27
CA SER A 549 -16.98 -18.49 -0.36
C SER A 549 -15.56 -18.78 -0.86
N THR A 550 -15.12 -18.10 -1.92
CA THR A 550 -13.76 -18.22 -2.44
C THR A 550 -12.70 -17.83 -1.40
N LEU A 551 -12.90 -16.69 -0.72
CA LEU A 551 -11.99 -16.20 0.31
C LEU A 551 -11.96 -17.12 1.54
N ALA A 552 -13.09 -17.69 1.96
CA ALA A 552 -13.18 -18.61 3.10
C ALA A 552 -12.36 -19.89 2.86
N TRP A 553 -12.45 -20.47 1.66
CA TRP A 553 -11.62 -21.62 1.30
C TRP A 553 -10.15 -21.28 1.23
N HIS A 554 -9.78 -20.09 0.72
CA HIS A 554 -8.40 -19.63 0.75
C HIS A 554 -7.87 -19.41 2.18
N LYS A 555 -8.68 -18.84 3.10
CA LYS A 555 -8.31 -18.70 4.53
C LYS A 555 -8.04 -20.06 5.13
N LYS A 556 -8.96 -21.02 4.93
CA LYS A 556 -8.82 -22.38 5.46
C LYS A 556 -7.58 -23.08 4.91
N PHE A 557 -7.32 -22.97 3.61
CA PHE A 557 -6.09 -23.46 2.98
C PHE A 557 -4.86 -22.81 3.63
N SER A 558 -4.76 -21.48 3.60
CA SER A 558 -3.53 -20.78 3.99
C SER A 558 -3.22 -20.99 5.47
N LEU A 559 -4.21 -20.77 6.34
CA LEU A 559 -4.06 -20.95 7.78
C LEU A 559 -3.72 -22.40 8.14
N GLY A 560 -4.35 -23.38 7.49
CA GLY A 560 -4.05 -24.80 7.67
C GLY A 560 -2.65 -25.19 7.16
N PHE A 561 -2.22 -24.63 6.04
CA PHE A 561 -0.89 -24.86 5.49
C PHE A 561 0.21 -24.35 6.43
N TYR A 562 0.08 -23.13 6.95
CA TYR A 562 1.04 -22.60 7.93
C TYR A 562 0.96 -23.33 9.29
N GLU A 563 -0.20 -23.84 9.69
CA GLU A 563 -0.28 -24.72 10.86
C GLU A 563 0.49 -26.03 10.65
N TRP A 564 0.39 -26.63 9.47
CA TRP A 564 1.17 -27.81 9.11
C TRP A 564 2.68 -27.48 9.03
N LEU A 565 3.07 -26.31 8.53
CA LEU A 565 4.48 -25.88 8.56
C LEU A 565 5.00 -25.78 9.99
N ASP A 566 4.22 -25.25 10.94
CA ASP A 566 4.59 -25.11 12.35
C ASP A 566 4.63 -26.48 13.05
N LYS A 567 3.53 -27.23 13.00
CA LYS A 567 3.30 -28.42 13.82
C LYS A 567 3.52 -29.75 13.10
N GLY A 568 3.32 -29.78 11.78
CA GLY A 568 3.29 -31.00 10.96
C GLY A 568 2.10 -31.91 11.26
N GLY A 569 2.20 -33.14 10.78
CA GLY A 569 1.19 -34.20 10.95
C GLY A 569 0.38 -34.46 9.68
N ASP A 570 0.16 -35.73 9.38
CA ASP A 570 -0.46 -36.18 8.14
C ASP A 570 -1.92 -35.71 8.00
N GLU A 571 -2.63 -35.58 9.12
CA GLU A 571 -4.01 -35.08 9.14
C GLU A 571 -4.07 -33.62 8.68
N ARG A 572 -3.28 -32.73 9.30
CA ARG A 572 -3.16 -31.33 8.86
C ARG A 572 -2.74 -31.22 7.41
N GLU A 573 -1.83 -32.10 6.96
CA GLU A 573 -1.40 -32.14 5.57
C GLU A 573 -2.55 -32.47 4.60
N ARG A 574 -3.38 -33.46 4.95
CA ARG A 574 -4.56 -33.81 4.16
C ARG A 574 -5.59 -32.68 4.16
N GLU A 575 -5.82 -32.05 5.30
CA GLU A 575 -6.82 -30.99 5.46
C GLU A 575 -6.49 -29.73 4.65
N TRP A 576 -5.26 -29.23 4.70
CA TRP A 576 -4.90 -28.05 3.92
C TRP A 576 -4.90 -28.34 2.42
N LYS A 577 -4.49 -29.55 2.00
CA LYS A 577 -4.54 -29.97 0.59
C LYS A 577 -5.99 -30.06 0.09
N ALA A 578 -6.89 -30.65 0.87
CA ALA A 578 -8.31 -30.68 0.52
C ALA A 578 -8.87 -29.25 0.41
N SER A 579 -8.53 -28.37 1.34
CA SER A 579 -8.96 -26.96 1.31
C SER A 579 -8.40 -26.19 0.11
N ALA A 580 -7.17 -26.52 -0.34
CA ALA A 580 -6.58 -25.94 -1.54
C ALA A 580 -7.34 -26.35 -2.82
N GLU A 581 -7.84 -27.59 -2.89
CA GLU A 581 -8.68 -28.04 -4.01
C GLU A 581 -10.05 -27.36 -4.01
N GLU A 582 -10.67 -27.18 -2.83
CA GLU A 582 -11.93 -26.43 -2.73
C GLU A 582 -11.75 -24.96 -3.08
N TYR A 583 -10.64 -24.32 -2.68
CA TYR A 583 -10.30 -22.96 -3.13
C TYR A 583 -10.19 -22.88 -4.66
N LYS A 584 -9.49 -23.82 -5.31
CA LYS A 584 -9.35 -23.83 -6.78
C LYS A 584 -10.72 -23.92 -7.47
N LYS A 585 -11.64 -24.74 -6.95
CA LYS A 585 -13.01 -24.86 -7.48
C LYS A 585 -13.78 -23.56 -7.31
N ALA A 586 -13.82 -23.02 -6.09
CA ALA A 586 -14.54 -21.78 -5.78
C ALA A 586 -14.00 -20.60 -6.60
N LYS A 587 -12.66 -20.51 -6.72
CA LYS A 587 -12.00 -19.50 -7.55
C LYS A 587 -12.30 -19.69 -9.04
N ALA A 588 -12.33 -20.92 -9.55
CA ALA A 588 -12.68 -21.16 -10.95
C ALA A 588 -14.12 -20.67 -11.25
N GLU A 589 -15.06 -20.95 -10.36
CA GLU A 589 -16.43 -20.45 -10.45
C GLU A 589 -16.49 -18.91 -10.35
N HIS A 590 -15.72 -18.29 -9.45
CA HIS A 590 -15.64 -16.84 -9.35
C HIS A 590 -15.11 -16.20 -10.64
N MET A 591 -14.03 -16.76 -11.19
CA MET A 591 -13.47 -16.27 -12.45
C MET A 591 -14.45 -16.48 -13.61
N GLU A 592 -15.14 -17.62 -13.69
CA GLU A 592 -16.14 -17.89 -14.71
C GLU A 592 -17.28 -16.86 -14.70
N ARG A 593 -17.74 -16.47 -13.50
CA ARG A 593 -18.86 -15.53 -13.33
C ARG A 593 -18.45 -14.07 -13.53
N TYR A 594 -17.26 -13.67 -13.07
CA TYR A 594 -16.92 -12.25 -12.86
C TYR A 594 -15.71 -11.77 -13.66
N GLN A 595 -14.99 -12.66 -14.36
CA GLN A 595 -13.89 -12.23 -15.21
C GLN A 595 -14.39 -11.34 -16.35
N GLY A 596 -13.89 -10.10 -16.40
CA GLY A 596 -14.30 -9.10 -17.39
C GLY A 596 -15.59 -8.34 -17.03
N SER A 597 -16.24 -8.67 -15.91
CA SER A 597 -17.30 -7.83 -15.35
C SER A 597 -16.71 -6.51 -14.88
N LEU A 598 -17.32 -5.39 -15.28
CA LEU A 598 -16.93 -4.05 -14.81
C LEU A 598 -17.72 -3.63 -13.58
N ASP A 599 -18.95 -4.10 -13.42
CA ASP A 599 -19.78 -3.78 -12.25
C ASP A 599 -19.39 -4.62 -11.04
N PHE A 600 -19.04 -5.88 -11.25
CA PHE A 600 -18.66 -6.83 -10.20
C PHE A 600 -17.37 -7.56 -10.60
N PRO A 601 -16.21 -6.88 -10.61
CA PRO A 601 -14.97 -7.42 -11.16
C PRO A 601 -14.42 -8.58 -10.33
N ALA A 602 -13.83 -9.57 -11.01
CA ALA A 602 -13.13 -10.65 -10.33
C ALA A 602 -11.91 -10.12 -9.55
N TYR A 603 -11.68 -10.69 -8.36
CA TYR A 603 -10.48 -10.38 -7.58
C TYR A 603 -9.20 -10.88 -8.25
N ASN A 604 -8.08 -10.23 -7.93
CA ASN A 604 -6.76 -10.57 -8.44
C ASN A 604 -6.13 -11.70 -7.62
N PHE A 605 -6.35 -12.94 -8.06
CA PHE A 605 -5.84 -14.15 -7.40
C PHE A 605 -4.42 -14.55 -7.79
N VAL A 606 -3.69 -13.76 -8.58
CA VAL A 606 -2.37 -14.19 -9.12
C VAL A 606 -1.42 -14.65 -8.02
N MET A 607 -1.33 -13.91 -6.92
CA MET A 607 -0.43 -14.26 -5.83
C MET A 607 -0.92 -15.47 -5.02
N ALA A 608 -2.23 -15.54 -4.75
CA ALA A 608 -2.88 -16.69 -4.12
C ALA A 608 -2.67 -17.98 -4.93
N ASP A 609 -2.83 -17.92 -6.26
CA ASP A 609 -2.63 -19.05 -7.17
C ASP A 609 -1.17 -19.51 -7.17
N ASN A 610 -0.22 -18.57 -7.21
CA ASN A 610 1.20 -18.89 -7.10
C ASN A 610 1.50 -19.55 -5.74
N GLY A 611 0.92 -19.05 -4.65
CA GLY A 611 1.07 -19.61 -3.30
C GLY A 611 0.55 -21.04 -3.20
N VAL A 612 -0.66 -21.30 -3.70
CA VAL A 612 -1.26 -22.64 -3.77
C VAL A 612 -0.43 -23.57 -4.66
N ALA A 613 0.02 -23.11 -5.83
CA ALA A 613 0.81 -23.91 -6.75
C ALA A 613 2.16 -24.31 -6.14
N GLN A 614 2.84 -23.38 -5.46
CA GLN A 614 4.10 -23.68 -4.78
C GLN A 614 3.90 -24.57 -3.55
N ALA A 615 2.88 -24.31 -2.73
CA ALA A 615 2.51 -25.17 -1.61
C ALA A 615 2.21 -26.61 -2.07
N GLY A 616 1.51 -26.78 -3.19
CA GLY A 616 1.22 -28.08 -3.80
C GLY A 616 2.48 -28.87 -4.21
N ARG A 617 3.60 -28.20 -4.45
CA ARG A 617 4.88 -28.83 -4.80
C ARG A 617 5.72 -29.21 -3.58
N THR A 618 5.27 -28.91 -2.36
CA THR A 618 6.04 -29.11 -1.13
C THR A 618 6.60 -30.54 -1.01
N GLY A 619 5.80 -31.57 -1.29
CA GLY A 619 6.26 -32.96 -1.25
C GLY A 619 7.45 -33.24 -2.19
N TYR A 620 7.40 -32.77 -3.43
CA TYR A 620 8.50 -32.90 -4.39
C TYR A 620 9.73 -32.15 -3.92
N THR A 621 9.57 -30.91 -3.42
CA THR A 621 10.69 -30.07 -2.96
C THR A 621 11.38 -30.63 -1.73
N VAL A 622 10.63 -31.28 -0.82
CA VAL A 622 11.18 -31.97 0.35
C VAL A 622 12.10 -33.10 -0.10
N TRP A 623 11.64 -33.96 -1.01
CA TRP A 623 12.45 -35.07 -1.52
C TRP A 623 13.63 -34.60 -2.37
N ALA A 624 13.44 -33.59 -3.23
CA ALA A 624 14.52 -32.96 -3.97
C ALA A 624 15.58 -32.38 -3.01
N SER A 625 15.16 -31.69 -1.95
CA SER A 625 16.07 -31.15 -0.93
C SER A 625 16.83 -32.25 -0.21
N ARG A 626 16.19 -33.38 0.13
CA ARG A 626 16.85 -34.56 0.73
C ARG A 626 17.88 -35.18 -0.21
N ALA A 627 17.53 -35.36 -1.48
CA ALA A 627 18.44 -35.91 -2.48
C ALA A 627 19.64 -34.99 -2.72
N LEU A 628 19.40 -33.67 -2.87
CA LEU A 628 20.45 -32.67 -3.01
C LEU A 628 21.33 -32.59 -1.77
N LEU A 629 20.75 -32.67 -0.57
CA LEU A 629 21.52 -32.71 0.68
C LEU A 629 22.41 -33.95 0.76
N LEU A 630 21.91 -35.13 0.37
CA LEU A 630 22.72 -36.35 0.30
C LEU A 630 23.86 -36.21 -0.70
N VAL A 631 23.59 -35.72 -1.92
CA VAL A 631 24.62 -35.46 -2.94
C VAL A 631 25.67 -34.48 -2.42
N LEU A 632 25.25 -33.42 -1.73
CA LEU A 632 26.13 -32.41 -1.14
C LEU A 632 27.02 -33.00 -0.04
N VAL A 633 26.46 -33.83 0.86
CA VAL A 633 27.21 -34.49 1.92
C VAL A 633 28.22 -35.48 1.34
N LEU A 634 27.82 -36.30 0.36
CA LEU A 634 28.72 -37.23 -0.32
C LEU A 634 29.85 -36.50 -1.05
N PHE A 635 29.52 -35.40 -1.73
CA PHE A 635 30.51 -34.55 -2.40
C PHE A 635 31.46 -33.90 -1.39
N ALA A 636 30.96 -33.35 -0.29
CA ALA A 636 31.78 -32.76 0.77
C ALA A 636 32.70 -33.82 1.41
N ALA A 637 32.20 -35.03 1.70
CA ALA A 637 32.99 -36.15 2.22
C ALA A 637 34.09 -36.58 1.23
N PHE A 638 33.78 -36.63 -0.07
CA PHE A 638 34.76 -36.87 -1.12
C PHE A 638 35.85 -35.79 -1.13
N VAL A 639 35.47 -34.51 -1.06
CA VAL A 639 36.40 -33.37 -1.03
C VAL A 639 37.29 -33.41 0.22
N ILE A 640 36.72 -33.70 1.39
CA ILE A 640 37.46 -33.84 2.65
C ILE A 640 38.47 -34.99 2.55
N ARG A 641 38.04 -36.16 2.05
CA ARG A 641 38.91 -37.35 1.91
C ARG A 641 40.05 -37.14 0.91
N LYS A 642 39.78 -36.49 -0.23
CA LYS A 642 40.77 -36.22 -1.27
C LYS A 642 41.62 -34.96 -0.99
N GLY A 643 41.22 -34.13 -0.04
CA GLY A 643 41.94 -32.93 0.37
C GLY A 643 42.17 -31.99 -0.81
N ARG A 644 43.44 -31.61 -1.03
CA ARG A 644 43.83 -30.65 -2.07
C ARG A 644 43.63 -31.19 -3.49
N ASP A 645 43.62 -32.50 -3.67
CA ASP A 645 43.50 -33.11 -5.00
C ASP A 645 42.05 -33.29 -5.46
N ALA A 646 41.09 -32.94 -4.60
CA ALA A 646 39.67 -33.00 -4.92
C ALA A 646 39.28 -31.98 -6.01
N GLY A 647 38.62 -32.47 -7.06
CA GLY A 647 37.93 -31.62 -8.02
C GLY A 647 38.82 -30.69 -8.85
N SER A 648 40.02 -31.15 -9.22
CA SER A 648 40.96 -30.41 -10.07
C SER A 648 40.54 -30.34 -11.54
N GLY A 649 39.62 -31.21 -11.98
CA GLY A 649 39.10 -31.25 -13.35
C GLY A 649 38.09 -30.14 -13.68
N LEU A 650 37.88 -29.89 -14.97
CA LEU A 650 36.90 -28.91 -15.48
C LEU A 650 35.44 -29.27 -15.14
N GLY A 651 35.14 -30.54 -14.87
CA GLY A 651 33.80 -30.99 -14.51
C GLY A 651 33.32 -30.50 -13.13
N THR A 652 34.23 -30.12 -12.22
CA THR A 652 33.86 -29.71 -10.86
C THR A 652 33.13 -28.37 -10.78
N PRO A 653 33.61 -27.25 -11.37
CA PRO A 653 32.83 -26.01 -11.38
C PRO A 653 31.49 -26.16 -12.11
N LEU A 654 31.43 -26.98 -13.17
CA LEU A 654 30.17 -27.25 -13.88
C LEU A 654 29.19 -28.04 -12.99
N PHE A 655 29.65 -29.10 -12.33
CA PHE A 655 28.85 -29.85 -11.36
C PHE A 655 28.30 -28.95 -10.25
N LEU A 656 29.13 -28.10 -9.66
CA LEU A 656 28.70 -27.16 -8.62
C LEU A 656 27.69 -26.13 -9.12
N SER A 657 27.83 -25.71 -10.38
CA SER A 657 26.87 -24.80 -11.02
C SER A 657 25.53 -25.51 -11.22
N VAL A 658 25.51 -26.70 -11.85
CA VAL A 658 24.29 -27.50 -12.03
C VAL A 658 23.63 -27.82 -10.68
N PHE A 659 24.43 -28.16 -9.66
CA PHE A 659 23.96 -28.38 -8.30
C PHE A 659 23.30 -27.11 -7.73
N THR A 660 23.91 -25.95 -7.92
CA THR A 660 23.38 -24.66 -7.45
C THR A 660 22.06 -24.33 -8.16
N PHE A 661 21.97 -24.52 -9.47
CA PHE A 661 20.71 -24.36 -10.21
C PHE A 661 19.63 -25.31 -9.68
N GLY A 662 19.93 -26.60 -9.51
CA GLY A 662 18.98 -27.57 -8.94
C GLY A 662 18.54 -27.23 -7.51
N MET A 663 19.45 -26.68 -6.70
CA MET A 663 19.13 -26.20 -5.35
C MET A 663 18.24 -24.96 -5.37
N LEU A 664 18.52 -23.97 -6.23
CA LEU A 664 17.69 -22.77 -6.38
C LEU A 664 16.29 -23.12 -6.89
N GLU A 665 16.19 -24.06 -7.84
CA GLU A 665 14.91 -24.60 -8.32
C GLU A 665 14.13 -25.27 -7.17
N ALA A 666 14.78 -26.15 -6.41
CA ALA A 666 14.14 -26.78 -5.25
C ALA A 666 13.74 -25.76 -4.17
N PHE A 667 14.57 -24.75 -3.93
CA PHE A 667 14.36 -23.69 -2.93
C PHE A 667 13.24 -22.72 -3.32
N THR A 668 12.90 -22.63 -4.59
CA THR A 668 11.80 -21.78 -5.09
C THR A 668 10.59 -22.59 -5.51
N SER A 669 10.52 -23.86 -5.08
CA SER A 669 9.46 -24.79 -5.45
C SER A 669 9.25 -24.89 -6.96
N PHE A 670 10.31 -24.77 -7.76
CA PHE A 670 10.30 -24.75 -9.23
C PHE A 670 9.40 -23.65 -9.81
N GLY A 671 9.21 -22.56 -9.04
CA GLY A 671 8.27 -21.48 -9.33
C GLY A 671 8.93 -20.17 -9.75
N ALA A 672 10.26 -20.06 -9.66
CA ALA A 672 10.96 -18.78 -9.82
C ALA A 672 12.13 -18.83 -10.81
N PRO A 673 11.88 -19.07 -12.12
CA PRO A 673 12.93 -19.19 -13.12
C PRO A 673 13.77 -17.91 -13.26
N VAL A 674 13.17 -16.72 -13.10
CA VAL A 674 13.92 -15.45 -13.19
C VAL A 674 14.85 -15.32 -11.99
N PHE A 675 14.39 -15.66 -10.77
CA PHE A 675 15.25 -15.70 -9.60
C PHE A 675 16.40 -16.71 -9.75
N VAL A 676 16.09 -17.90 -10.26
CA VAL A 676 17.07 -18.97 -10.51
C VAL A 676 18.14 -18.50 -11.51
N LEU A 677 17.76 -17.81 -12.59
CA LEU A 677 18.71 -17.28 -13.56
C LEU A 677 19.54 -16.12 -13.00
N THR A 678 18.87 -15.15 -12.38
CA THR A 678 19.52 -13.93 -11.83
C THR A 678 20.47 -14.25 -10.67
N THR A 679 20.27 -15.36 -9.96
CA THR A 679 21.16 -15.83 -8.88
C THR A 679 22.14 -16.90 -9.34
N GLY A 680 21.70 -17.83 -10.18
CA GLY A 680 22.50 -18.97 -10.65
C GLY A 680 23.59 -18.59 -11.65
N VAL A 681 23.34 -17.64 -12.56
CA VAL A 681 24.34 -17.18 -13.53
C VAL A 681 25.53 -16.49 -12.83
N PRO A 682 25.34 -15.56 -11.88
CA PRO A 682 26.45 -15.03 -11.07
C PRO A 682 27.22 -16.11 -10.32
N ALA A 683 26.54 -17.12 -9.75
CA ALA A 683 27.22 -18.23 -9.07
C ALA A 683 28.09 -19.06 -10.03
N LEU A 684 27.61 -19.35 -11.23
CA LEU A 684 28.38 -19.99 -12.30
C LEU A 684 29.62 -19.16 -12.68
N ILE A 685 29.45 -17.85 -12.91
CA ILE A 685 30.56 -16.93 -13.21
C ILE A 685 31.56 -16.92 -12.06
N TYR A 686 31.10 -16.92 -10.81
CA TYR A 686 31.95 -16.99 -9.63
C TYR A 686 32.77 -18.29 -9.59
N PHE A 687 32.13 -19.45 -9.78
CA PHE A 687 32.83 -20.75 -9.74
C PHE A 687 33.85 -20.90 -10.87
N LEU A 688 33.50 -20.49 -12.09
CA LEU A 688 34.42 -20.50 -13.23
C LEU A 688 35.55 -19.49 -13.01
N GLY A 689 35.22 -18.27 -12.61
CA GLY A 689 36.18 -17.21 -12.31
C GLY A 689 37.19 -17.67 -11.25
N LEU A 690 36.71 -18.15 -10.10
CA LEU A 690 37.57 -18.68 -9.04
C LEU A 690 38.43 -19.85 -9.54
N ARG A 691 37.86 -20.75 -10.35
CA ARG A 691 38.60 -21.90 -10.90
C ARG A 691 39.65 -21.50 -11.93
N PHE A 692 39.45 -20.47 -12.74
CA PHE A 692 40.37 -20.10 -13.82
C PHE A 692 41.34 -18.99 -13.45
N THR A 693 40.87 -17.97 -12.72
CA THR A 693 41.68 -16.81 -12.36
C THR A 693 42.46 -17.06 -11.08
N VAL A 694 41.92 -17.77 -10.08
CA VAL A 694 42.61 -17.98 -8.79
C VAL A 694 43.33 -19.32 -8.75
N PHE A 695 42.62 -20.43 -9.01
CA PHE A 695 43.18 -21.76 -8.81
C PHE A 695 43.86 -22.37 -10.04
N GLY A 696 43.31 -22.18 -11.26
CA GLY A 696 43.79 -22.64 -12.58
C GLY A 696 44.61 -23.93 -12.61
N SER A 697 44.13 -25.10 -13.05
CA SER A 697 44.82 -26.43 -13.02
C SER A 697 45.30 -26.96 -11.66
N ARG A 698 45.41 -26.13 -10.62
CA ARG A 698 45.92 -26.53 -9.29
C ARG A 698 44.82 -27.15 -8.42
N GLY A 699 45.27 -27.94 -7.44
CA GLY A 699 44.43 -28.46 -6.36
C GLY A 699 44.01 -27.39 -5.34
N GLY A 700 42.93 -27.66 -4.61
CA GLY A 700 42.41 -26.82 -3.52
C GLY A 700 41.14 -26.02 -3.85
N PHE A 701 40.73 -25.95 -5.12
CA PHE A 701 39.50 -25.25 -5.55
C PHE A 701 38.25 -25.79 -4.82
N ALA A 702 37.96 -27.08 -4.98
CA ALA A 702 36.78 -27.70 -4.37
C ALA A 702 36.82 -27.62 -2.83
N TYR A 703 38.01 -27.78 -2.24
CA TYR A 703 38.20 -27.69 -0.80
C TYR A 703 37.92 -26.28 -0.27
N SER A 704 38.31 -25.24 -1.01
CA SER A 704 38.03 -23.85 -0.63
C SER A 704 36.53 -23.54 -0.55
N LEU A 705 35.68 -24.31 -1.24
CA LEU A 705 34.23 -24.14 -1.29
C LEU A 705 33.49 -24.91 -0.18
N LEU A 706 34.16 -25.73 0.63
CA LEU A 706 33.51 -26.47 1.73
C LEU A 706 32.65 -25.57 2.65
N PRO A 707 33.06 -24.34 3.03
CA PRO A 707 32.21 -23.46 3.82
C PRO A 707 30.94 -23.01 3.09
N VAL A 708 31.03 -22.73 1.78
CA VAL A 708 29.86 -22.39 0.94
C VAL A 708 28.92 -23.59 0.84
N LEU A 709 29.46 -24.80 0.66
CA LEU A 709 28.68 -26.04 0.64
C LEU A 709 28.00 -26.29 1.99
N ALA A 710 28.67 -25.99 3.12
CA ALA A 710 28.05 -26.10 4.44
C ALA A 710 26.87 -25.12 4.60
N LEU A 711 26.97 -23.90 4.04
CA LEU A 711 25.87 -22.94 4.05
C LEU A 711 24.67 -23.43 3.22
N LEU A 712 24.92 -23.94 2.01
CA LEU A 712 23.89 -24.55 1.17
C LEU A 712 23.27 -25.78 1.85
N GLY A 713 24.08 -26.58 2.55
CA GLY A 713 23.64 -27.73 3.31
C GLY A 713 22.74 -27.37 4.48
N LEU A 714 22.99 -26.24 5.15
CA LEU A 714 22.12 -25.71 6.20
C LEU A 714 20.74 -25.34 5.63
N VAL A 715 20.70 -24.65 4.48
CA VAL A 715 19.43 -24.32 3.82
C VAL A 715 18.69 -25.59 3.41
N LEU A 716 19.36 -26.51 2.73
CA LEU A 716 18.78 -27.79 2.30
C LEU A 716 18.32 -28.67 3.46
N ALA A 717 19.03 -28.65 4.59
CA ALA A 717 18.62 -29.37 5.79
C ALA A 717 17.28 -28.85 6.32
N VAL A 718 17.09 -27.54 6.37
CA VAL A 718 15.81 -26.94 6.79
C VAL A 718 14.71 -27.24 5.77
N THR A 719 14.97 -27.06 4.47
CA THR A 719 13.96 -27.35 3.43
C THR A 719 13.62 -28.84 3.30
N SER A 720 14.51 -29.74 3.72
CA SER A 720 14.27 -31.19 3.74
C SER A 720 13.21 -31.66 4.75
N VAL A 721 12.80 -30.77 5.67
CA VAL A 721 11.80 -31.05 6.69
C VAL A 721 10.39 -30.91 6.11
N ARG A 722 10.03 -29.69 5.69
CA ARG A 722 8.69 -29.32 5.17
C ARG A 722 8.75 -28.34 4.00
N GLY A 723 9.83 -28.37 3.23
CA GLY A 723 10.01 -27.58 2.01
C GLY A 723 10.49 -26.15 2.25
N PRO A 724 10.61 -25.34 1.19
CA PRO A 724 11.11 -23.97 1.27
C PRO A 724 10.24 -23.03 2.11
N TYR A 725 8.94 -23.23 2.12
CA TYR A 725 8.03 -22.43 2.95
C TYR A 725 8.31 -22.61 4.45
N TYR A 726 8.81 -23.78 4.88
CA TYR A 726 9.25 -23.96 6.26
C TYR A 726 10.49 -23.13 6.59
N PHE A 727 11.43 -23.03 5.64
CA PHE A 727 12.58 -22.13 5.79
C PHE A 727 12.11 -20.68 5.95
N TRP A 728 11.26 -20.20 5.04
CA TRP A 728 10.76 -18.82 5.08
C TRP A 728 9.90 -18.54 6.32
N TYR A 729 9.01 -19.45 6.71
CA TYR A 729 8.24 -19.35 7.94
C TYR A 729 9.15 -19.11 9.17
N ASN A 730 10.26 -19.84 9.27
CA ASN A 730 11.23 -19.65 10.34
C ASN A 730 12.01 -18.33 10.21
N VAL A 731 12.37 -17.92 8.99
CA VAL A 731 12.96 -16.59 8.73
C VAL A 731 12.02 -15.50 9.26
N TRP A 732 10.73 -15.58 8.97
CA TRP A 732 9.78 -14.55 9.36
C TRP A 732 9.44 -14.60 10.85
N THR A 733 9.25 -15.78 11.43
CA THR A 733 8.67 -15.91 12.78
C THR A 733 9.64 -16.18 13.92
N SER A 734 10.91 -16.48 13.64
CA SER A 734 11.91 -16.86 14.66
C SER A 734 13.16 -15.99 14.62
N GLY A 735 13.32 -15.15 15.64
CA GLY A 735 14.52 -14.31 15.77
C GLY A 735 15.80 -15.09 16.05
N ILE A 736 15.68 -16.23 16.74
CA ILE A 736 16.79 -17.16 16.96
C ILE A 736 17.24 -17.75 15.63
N PHE A 737 16.29 -18.20 14.80
CA PHE A 737 16.60 -18.76 13.48
C PHE A 737 17.29 -17.73 12.59
N ARG A 738 16.76 -16.50 12.50
CA ARG A 738 17.39 -15.41 11.74
C ARG A 738 18.81 -15.13 12.21
N THR A 739 19.00 -14.99 13.51
CA THR A 739 20.32 -14.67 14.10
C THR A 739 21.32 -15.79 13.82
N ALA A 740 20.91 -17.05 14.00
CA ALA A 740 21.73 -18.22 13.71
C ALA A 740 22.09 -18.30 12.21
N LEU A 741 21.09 -18.19 11.33
CA LEU A 741 21.27 -18.23 9.88
C LEU A 741 22.23 -17.14 9.39
N ALA A 742 22.00 -15.89 9.80
CA ALA A 742 22.84 -14.75 9.41
C ALA A 742 24.27 -14.89 9.96
N SER A 743 24.41 -15.30 11.22
CA SER A 743 25.73 -15.52 11.83
C SER A 743 26.50 -16.63 11.11
N SER A 744 25.83 -17.76 10.85
CA SER A 744 26.42 -18.88 10.10
C SER A 744 26.80 -18.46 8.68
N ALA A 745 25.96 -17.69 7.98
CA ALA A 745 26.28 -17.20 6.64
C ALA A 745 27.54 -16.34 6.63
N VAL A 746 27.66 -15.37 7.54
CA VAL A 746 28.86 -14.51 7.65
C VAL A 746 30.10 -15.32 7.98
N ILE A 747 30.02 -16.23 8.96
CA ILE A 747 31.16 -17.06 9.36
C ILE A 747 31.62 -17.94 8.20
N LEU A 748 30.69 -18.59 7.49
CA LEU A 748 31.00 -19.49 6.39
C LEU A 748 31.52 -18.75 5.16
N LEU A 749 31.00 -17.56 4.86
CA LEU A 749 31.53 -16.71 3.78
C LEU A 749 32.95 -16.22 4.10
N LEU A 750 33.20 -15.74 5.31
CA LEU A 750 34.56 -15.34 5.73
C LEU A 750 35.51 -16.56 5.69
N ALA A 751 35.06 -17.71 6.18
CA ALA A 751 35.86 -18.94 6.14
C ALA A 751 36.20 -19.35 4.69
N HIS A 752 35.26 -19.18 3.76
CA HIS A 752 35.53 -19.40 2.33
C HIS A 752 36.66 -18.50 1.84
N PHE A 753 36.59 -17.18 2.08
CA PHE A 753 37.66 -16.24 1.69
C PHE A 753 39.01 -16.58 2.35
N TYR A 754 38.99 -16.97 3.63
CA TYR A 754 40.19 -17.39 4.35
C TYR A 754 40.81 -18.66 3.74
N LEU A 755 40.01 -19.64 3.31
CA LEU A 755 40.52 -20.83 2.63
C LEU A 755 41.09 -20.46 1.26
N VAL A 756 40.38 -19.67 0.45
CA VAL A 756 40.90 -19.19 -0.84
C VAL A 756 42.26 -18.50 -0.64
N TYR A 757 42.36 -17.62 0.36
CA TYR A 757 43.62 -17.01 0.75
C TYR A 757 44.69 -18.05 1.10
N SER A 758 44.40 -18.94 2.06
CA SER A 758 45.33 -19.94 2.57
C SER A 758 45.91 -20.86 1.49
N TYR A 759 45.14 -21.21 0.46
CA TYR A 759 45.60 -22.09 -0.62
C TYR A 759 46.27 -21.35 -1.77
N ALA A 760 45.88 -20.11 -2.07
CA ALA A 760 46.36 -19.41 -3.25
C ALA A 760 47.48 -18.38 -2.96
N HIS A 761 47.59 -17.84 -1.73
CA HIS A 761 48.50 -16.73 -1.41
C HIS A 761 49.98 -17.08 -1.61
N GLY A 762 50.42 -18.27 -1.22
CA GLY A 762 51.82 -18.69 -1.32
C GLY A 762 52.36 -18.79 -2.76
N LYS A 763 51.47 -18.86 -3.76
CA LYS A 763 51.85 -18.96 -5.18
C LYS A 763 51.58 -17.70 -5.98
N LEU A 764 50.49 -16.99 -5.69
CA LEU A 764 50.14 -15.75 -6.40
C LEU A 764 50.79 -14.52 -5.76
N GLY A 765 51.21 -14.63 -4.50
CA GLY A 765 51.47 -13.47 -3.65
C GLY A 765 50.16 -12.90 -3.13
N ALA A 766 50.21 -12.31 -1.92
CA ALA A 766 49.02 -11.75 -1.29
C ALA A 766 48.36 -10.66 -2.15
N TRP A 767 49.17 -9.77 -2.76
CA TRP A 767 48.66 -8.66 -3.58
C TRP A 767 47.88 -9.13 -4.81
N ARG A 768 48.46 -10.01 -5.64
CA ARG A 768 47.79 -10.50 -6.86
C ARG A 768 46.55 -11.33 -6.55
N LEU A 769 46.56 -12.08 -5.45
CA LEU A 769 45.37 -12.82 -5.02
C LEU A 769 44.25 -11.87 -4.61
N THR A 770 44.55 -10.89 -3.76
CA THR A 770 43.59 -9.87 -3.35
C THR A 770 43.04 -9.15 -4.58
N GLY A 771 43.89 -8.71 -5.51
CA GLY A 771 43.45 -8.07 -6.76
C GLY A 771 42.49 -8.95 -7.57
N ARG A 772 42.80 -10.23 -7.77
CA ARG A 772 41.91 -11.17 -8.47
C ARG A 772 40.57 -11.40 -7.76
N MET A 773 40.56 -11.45 -6.43
CA MET A 773 39.33 -11.61 -5.65
C MET A 773 38.47 -10.34 -5.68
N LEU A 774 39.10 -9.17 -5.59
CA LEU A 774 38.44 -7.87 -5.75
C LEU A 774 37.85 -7.73 -7.16
N PHE A 775 38.62 -8.10 -8.19
CA PHE A 775 38.14 -8.11 -9.57
C PHE A 775 36.91 -9.00 -9.75
N LEU A 776 36.99 -10.25 -9.27
CA LEU A 776 35.91 -11.22 -9.42
C LEU A 776 34.64 -10.81 -8.66
N THR A 777 34.77 -10.47 -7.38
CA THR A 777 33.61 -10.10 -6.54
C THR A 777 33.03 -8.74 -6.93
N GLY A 778 33.88 -7.77 -7.27
CA GLY A 778 33.47 -6.46 -7.78
C GLY A 778 32.72 -6.56 -9.10
N SER A 779 33.23 -7.35 -10.05
CA SER A 779 32.57 -7.57 -11.35
C SER A 779 31.19 -8.21 -11.20
N LEU A 780 31.04 -9.16 -10.26
CA LEU A 780 29.75 -9.79 -9.97
C LEU A 780 28.76 -8.81 -9.32
N ALA A 781 29.21 -8.00 -8.37
CA ALA A 781 28.37 -6.97 -7.75
C ALA A 781 27.91 -5.94 -8.79
N ALA A 782 28.81 -5.50 -9.68
CA ALA A 782 28.49 -4.60 -10.76
C ALA A 782 27.51 -5.21 -11.77
N LEU A 783 27.72 -6.47 -12.17
CA LEU A 783 26.81 -7.21 -13.05
C LEU A 783 25.42 -7.34 -12.44
N TYR A 784 25.35 -7.67 -11.15
CA TYR A 784 24.07 -7.83 -10.44
C TYR A 784 23.30 -6.51 -10.39
N GLY A 785 23.94 -5.40 -10.02
CA GLY A 785 23.28 -4.09 -10.03
C GLY A 785 22.93 -3.60 -11.45
N LEU A 786 23.73 -3.94 -12.46
CA LEU A 786 23.43 -3.60 -13.86
C LEU A 786 22.11 -4.22 -14.34
N VAL A 787 21.77 -5.44 -13.90
CA VAL A 787 20.47 -6.06 -14.20
C VAL A 787 19.32 -5.15 -13.75
N PHE A 788 19.37 -4.63 -12.53
CA PHE A 788 18.33 -3.73 -12.00
C PHE A 788 18.31 -2.37 -12.72
N ILE A 789 19.46 -1.86 -13.18
CA ILE A 789 19.51 -0.63 -13.98
C ILE A 789 18.88 -0.85 -15.37
N VAL A 790 19.26 -1.93 -16.07
CA VAL A 790 18.82 -2.22 -17.44
C VAL A 790 17.33 -2.53 -17.52
N PHE A 791 16.80 -3.33 -16.58
CA PHE A 791 15.41 -3.75 -16.60
C PHE A 791 14.48 -2.89 -15.72
N GLY A 792 15.06 -1.96 -14.95
CA GLY A 792 14.36 -1.13 -13.97
C GLY A 792 14.20 -1.83 -12.61
N LEU A 793 14.47 -1.09 -11.53
CA LEU A 793 14.49 -1.63 -10.16
C LEU A 793 13.13 -2.21 -9.75
N ASP A 794 12.06 -1.42 -9.82
CA ASP A 794 10.72 -1.86 -9.39
C ASP A 794 10.17 -2.99 -10.23
N ARG A 795 10.37 -2.93 -11.55
CA ARG A 795 9.92 -3.99 -12.46
C ARG A 795 10.62 -5.31 -12.14
N THR A 796 11.93 -5.26 -11.90
CA THR A 796 12.73 -6.45 -11.58
C THR A 796 12.33 -7.01 -10.20
N LEU A 797 12.22 -6.15 -9.18
CA LEU A 797 11.83 -6.57 -7.83
C LEU A 797 10.38 -7.10 -7.79
N GLY A 798 9.45 -6.44 -8.49
CA GLY A 798 8.06 -6.90 -8.61
C GLY A 798 8.00 -8.29 -9.24
N ARG A 799 8.73 -8.51 -10.34
CA ARG A 799 8.78 -9.82 -11.01
C ARG A 799 9.40 -10.92 -10.14
N LEU A 800 10.50 -10.61 -9.45
CA LEU A 800 11.12 -11.53 -8.50
C LEU A 800 10.16 -11.84 -7.34
N ASN A 801 9.39 -10.85 -6.87
CA ASN A 801 8.43 -11.06 -5.81
C ASN A 801 7.23 -11.92 -6.24
N ASP A 802 6.68 -11.72 -7.44
CA ASP A 802 5.61 -12.55 -8.00
C ASP A 802 6.01 -14.04 -8.06
N GLU A 803 7.30 -14.30 -8.29
CA GLU A 803 7.87 -15.64 -8.40
C GLU A 803 8.23 -16.26 -7.04
N ILE A 804 8.86 -15.52 -6.13
CA ILE A 804 9.34 -16.05 -4.84
C ILE A 804 8.26 -15.95 -3.75
N LEU A 805 7.30 -15.04 -3.91
CA LEU A 805 6.26 -14.74 -2.93
C LEU A 805 6.86 -14.33 -1.58
N MET A 806 7.86 -13.45 -1.62
CA MET A 806 8.62 -13.09 -0.41
C MET A 806 7.98 -11.92 0.34
N MET A 807 7.63 -10.85 -0.37
CA MET A 807 7.16 -9.56 0.13
C MET A 807 5.67 -9.35 -0.16
N PRO A 808 4.98 -8.46 0.57
CA PRO A 808 3.56 -8.20 0.36
C PRO A 808 3.23 -7.76 -1.06
N VAL A 809 2.08 -8.18 -1.58
CA VAL A 809 1.62 -7.84 -2.95
C VAL A 809 1.49 -6.35 -3.16
N MET A 810 0.98 -5.63 -2.16
CA MET A 810 0.75 -4.19 -2.19
C MET A 810 2.04 -3.41 -2.45
N VAL A 811 3.16 -3.79 -1.81
CA VAL A 811 4.46 -3.14 -2.04
C VAL A 811 4.92 -3.38 -3.48
N SER A 812 4.73 -4.58 -4.00
CA SER A 812 5.21 -4.96 -5.33
C SER A 812 4.38 -4.40 -6.50
N ARG A 813 3.10 -4.12 -6.31
CA ARG A 813 2.18 -3.74 -7.40
C ARG A 813 1.64 -2.32 -7.33
N VAL A 814 1.58 -1.74 -6.13
CA VAL A 814 0.88 -0.46 -5.89
C VAL A 814 1.88 0.64 -5.54
N LEU A 815 2.61 0.46 -4.44
CA LEU A 815 3.46 1.50 -3.89
C LEU A 815 4.80 1.65 -4.66
N GLY A 816 5.28 0.56 -5.25
CA GLY A 816 6.63 0.50 -5.83
C GLY A 816 7.69 0.40 -4.72
N PHE A 817 8.67 -0.47 -4.91
CA PHE A 817 9.74 -0.66 -3.93
C PHE A 817 10.61 0.60 -3.80
N SER A 818 10.84 1.32 -4.90
CA SER A 818 11.73 2.47 -4.94
C SER A 818 11.17 3.73 -4.27
N THR A 819 9.84 3.93 -4.30
CA THR A 819 9.18 5.15 -3.78
C THR A 819 9.12 5.17 -2.25
N HIS A 820 9.00 4.01 -1.59
CA HIS A 820 8.78 3.91 -0.14
C HIS A 820 9.93 3.27 0.63
N LEU A 821 10.92 2.69 -0.07
CA LEU A 821 12.14 2.15 0.53
C LEU A 821 13.36 2.86 -0.05
N ASP A 822 13.55 4.14 0.29
CA ASP A 822 14.65 5.01 -0.17
C ASP A 822 16.03 4.31 -0.14
N PHE A 823 16.25 3.40 0.82
CA PHE A 823 17.48 2.64 0.95
C PHE A 823 17.76 1.71 -0.25
N LEU A 824 16.74 1.17 -0.94
CA LEU A 824 16.94 0.24 -2.06
C LEU A 824 17.45 0.93 -3.33
N VAL A 825 17.04 2.18 -3.58
CA VAL A 825 17.53 2.99 -4.70
C VAL A 825 19.00 3.32 -4.50
N VAL A 826 19.35 3.79 -3.30
CA VAL A 826 20.74 4.09 -2.93
C VAL A 826 21.61 2.82 -3.00
N ILE A 827 21.11 1.68 -2.52
CA ILE A 827 21.84 0.40 -2.59
C ILE A 827 22.09 -0.01 -4.04
N ASN A 828 21.15 0.16 -4.96
CA ASN A 828 21.33 -0.28 -6.35
C ASN A 828 22.46 0.49 -7.05
N GLU A 829 22.42 1.83 -7.01
CA GLU A 829 23.49 2.64 -7.59
C GLU A 829 24.82 2.45 -6.89
N THR A 830 24.78 2.37 -5.55
CA THR A 830 25.99 2.18 -4.74
C THR A 830 26.59 0.81 -4.99
N ALA A 831 25.80 -0.23 -5.19
CA ALA A 831 26.28 -1.59 -5.48
C ALA A 831 27.00 -1.64 -6.84
N VAL A 832 26.48 -0.98 -7.87
CA VAL A 832 27.16 -0.89 -9.18
C VAL A 832 28.45 -0.09 -9.07
N LYS A 833 28.41 1.10 -8.46
CA LYS A 833 29.57 1.97 -8.29
C LYS A 833 30.65 1.29 -7.44
N ALA A 834 30.28 0.73 -6.28
CA ALA A 834 31.20 -0.01 -5.42
C ALA A 834 31.73 -1.27 -6.09
N GLY A 835 30.90 -2.02 -6.81
CA GLY A 835 31.32 -3.18 -7.59
C GLY A 835 32.35 -2.81 -8.65
N ALA A 836 32.12 -1.73 -9.41
CA ALA A 836 33.04 -1.23 -10.41
C ALA A 836 34.35 -0.71 -9.82
N VAL A 837 34.31 -0.03 -8.66
CA VAL A 837 35.50 0.41 -7.93
C VAL A 837 36.31 -0.77 -7.43
N LEU A 838 35.67 -1.78 -6.82
CA LEU A 838 36.34 -3.01 -6.38
C LEU A 838 36.94 -3.75 -7.58
N ALA A 839 36.21 -3.81 -8.70
CA ALA A 839 36.71 -4.45 -9.90
C ALA A 839 37.96 -3.74 -10.44
N SER A 840 37.90 -2.41 -10.54
CA SER A 840 39.01 -1.58 -11.01
C SER A 840 40.21 -1.65 -10.08
N ALA A 841 40.00 -1.57 -8.76
CA ALA A 841 41.03 -1.76 -7.76
C ALA A 841 41.68 -3.16 -7.83
N GLY A 842 40.96 -4.15 -8.35
CA GLY A 842 41.50 -5.49 -8.58
C GLY A 842 42.37 -5.63 -9.83
N LEU A 843 42.33 -4.66 -10.76
CA LEU A 843 43.16 -4.62 -11.96
C LEU A 843 44.54 -3.97 -11.71
N PHE A 844 44.64 -3.10 -10.70
CA PHE A 844 45.88 -2.48 -10.23
C PHE A 844 46.50 -3.29 -9.07
#